data_AF-A0A5C5Z532-F1
#
_entry.id   AF-A0A5C5Z532-F1
#
_cell.length_a   1.000
_cell.length_b   1.000
_cell.length_c   1.000
_cell.angle_alpha   90.00
_cell.angle_beta   90.00
_cell.angle_gamma   90.00
#
_symmetry.space_group_name_H-M   'P 1'
#
loop_
_entity.id
_entity.type
_entity.pdbx_description
1 polymer ?
#
loop_
_entity_poly.entity_id
_entity_poly.type
_entity_poly.pdbx_seq_one_letter_code
_entity_poly.pdbx_strand_id
1 'polypeptide(L)'
;MNSNDQNKDELRQSLLELHYDLLDQDEAQKLRQRISTDPQVAAEWSETRKLADKLAEAAQIPRSASIPSSTASEQLPSATPIPSTIKAKPIWFGPTLIGAIAASIGMLILGSLYVKRLPETPMVPVRIEAKVTPVMTAGTDHQYNIVTKKLDTVGTSIGGFSVTPASLSFAVLAKGTILFSGVTDTDASGTGKIVLPSDIVIPENAKLSITATSDKSNVSSATIEVPLEPTRCLTYLTTDRPVYRPGETIYFRSLTLDRRSFRSIVDVPIRYEILGSNGTPIQTLATEGVTDRGVGNGALTIPSTISGGPYTLIAKSLDGFFPDERCDFQVRPYRVPRFNTQLDFHRRSYGPGETVEADFHATKAEGGPVANAKVRVNATLDDRVIHSVRTTTNNNGSCKIAFSLPSHIARAAGKLLVVVEDSGTQEAKTKTIPIQLGRIEIDFYPEGGYLVDGLLNRVYFSARDSLGKPIHFAGEIQTHQNERVTTIETIRDGMGRFEFVPERGKRYSLVVTTPVGITHSPKLPAVVRAFPVLDTGSGVFDIDEAITMNIRTQTERRVIIRAVCRGQLVGEKQVRLGIGENSLSLPIRDDTAGVVRVTVFDVTMVPAQPLVERLVFRRQSKRLHIEIESSSPTDASPGEPLRITLQVRDETGEPTPAVLGAAVVDNASLRLRENERPNMQTHFLLTSEVQKPEDLEYANFYLDESAEAATAVDLLLGTQGWRRFVSGSNNQPNVDFRKQLVRLIQLDGSDAETKPRSFESPNEPSHEWSLYQEQVIIAWRTFTSQTRFLLATIFILWLVALVIRIRRRPQKKIAIWLLVASTSLATVGCGSPENATVQMDNSPTLDRDAMERSAAANPDVGSQAGSSEAIEVAELLLQASHFDELESVRSRLLRTTSEPTPERTLTKTELQKLFASRGLDVESFADQLMNELRFPVREYAHHYQSGDDETQTDSAETLFWHPLLITNSDGRVTIDFELPDSTTTFRVDVNAHTIDGRIGSASGEVVSRRTDPDQR
;
A
#
# COMPACT_ATOMS: atom_id res chain seq x y z
N MET A 1 1.79 28.33 9.68
CA MET A 1 2.30 29.51 8.94
C MET A 1 1.20 30.56 8.88
N ASN A 2 1.55 31.84 8.90
CA ASN A 2 0.56 32.90 8.76
C ASN A 2 0.11 33.02 7.29
N SER A 3 -1.11 33.47 7.04
CA SER A 3 -1.62 33.68 5.66
C SER A 3 -0.82 34.73 4.87
N ASN A 4 -0.09 35.60 5.57
CA ASN A 4 0.80 36.59 4.96
C ASN A 4 2.09 35.98 4.38
N ASP A 5 2.55 34.84 4.91
CA ASP A 5 3.74 34.15 4.39
C ASP A 5 3.40 33.39 3.09
N GLN A 6 2.25 32.70 3.05
CA GLN A 6 1.79 31.99 1.84
C GLN A 6 1.67 32.91 0.62
N ASN A 7 1.01 34.07 0.77
CA ASN A 7 0.90 35.06 -0.32
C ASN A 7 2.27 35.58 -0.81
N LYS A 8 3.29 35.58 0.06
CA LYS A 8 4.64 36.04 -0.30
C LYS A 8 5.43 34.96 -1.05
N ASP A 9 5.32 33.71 -0.62
CA ASP A 9 5.96 32.58 -1.28
C ASP A 9 5.35 32.32 -2.68
N GLU A 10 4.02 32.40 -2.81
CA GLU A 10 3.32 32.34 -4.10
C GLU A 10 3.77 33.45 -5.05
N LEU A 11 3.89 34.70 -4.57
CA LEU A 11 4.39 35.81 -5.38
C LEU A 11 5.85 35.58 -5.83
N ARG A 12 6.72 35.07 -4.96
CA ARG A 12 8.11 34.74 -5.32
C ARG A 12 8.18 33.63 -6.36
N GLN A 13 7.32 32.62 -6.27
CA GLN A 13 7.24 31.55 -7.26
C GLN A 13 6.83 32.10 -8.64
N SER A 14 5.74 32.88 -8.73
CA SER A 14 5.32 33.46 -10.01
C SER A 14 6.35 34.43 -10.59
N LEU A 15 7.12 35.14 -9.76
CA LEU A 15 8.24 35.97 -10.22
C LEU A 15 9.40 35.13 -10.76
N LEU A 16 9.74 33.98 -10.16
CA LEU A 16 10.73 33.06 -10.72
C LEU A 16 10.26 32.46 -12.04
N GLU A 17 9.00 32.05 -12.13
CA GLU A 17 8.39 31.54 -13.37
C GLU A 17 8.39 32.60 -14.48
N LEU A 18 8.19 33.88 -14.14
CA LEU A 18 8.35 35.01 -15.08
C LEU A 18 9.81 35.23 -15.52
N HIS A 19 10.79 34.94 -14.66
CA HIS A 19 12.21 35.08 -14.99
C HIS A 19 12.68 34.03 -16.01
N TYR A 20 12.20 32.80 -15.87
CA TYR A 20 12.53 31.68 -16.75
C TYR A 20 11.56 31.49 -17.93
N ASP A 21 10.64 32.45 -18.14
CA ASP A 21 9.63 32.46 -19.22
C ASP A 21 8.73 31.20 -19.21
N LEU A 22 8.33 30.76 -18.01
CA LEU A 22 7.51 29.58 -17.73
C LEU A 22 6.02 29.88 -17.54
N LEU A 23 5.63 31.15 -17.37
CA LEU A 23 4.24 31.59 -17.32
C LEU A 23 3.61 31.67 -18.71
N ASP A 24 2.27 31.58 -18.78
CA ASP A 24 1.56 31.88 -20.02
C ASP A 24 1.63 33.38 -20.39
N GLN A 25 1.27 33.72 -21.63
CA GLN A 25 1.41 35.10 -22.12
C GLN A 25 0.51 36.12 -21.41
N ASP A 26 -0.67 35.72 -20.94
CA ASP A 26 -1.64 36.61 -20.29
C ASP A 26 -1.28 36.83 -18.81
N GLU A 27 -0.84 35.78 -18.12
CA GLU A 27 -0.31 35.82 -16.75
C GLU A 27 1.01 36.60 -16.70
N ALA A 28 1.92 36.34 -17.65
CA ALA A 28 3.16 37.10 -17.78
C ALA A 28 2.92 38.60 -18.03
N GLN A 29 1.93 38.97 -18.85
CA GLN A 29 1.54 40.37 -19.05
C GLN A 29 0.97 41.00 -17.77
N LYS A 30 0.03 40.33 -17.09
CA LYS A 30 -0.55 40.81 -15.81
C LYS A 30 0.53 40.99 -14.74
N LEU A 31 1.48 40.06 -14.64
CA LEU A 31 2.55 40.14 -13.64
C LEU A 31 3.59 41.22 -14.00
N ARG A 32 3.96 41.37 -15.28
CA ARG A 32 4.79 42.49 -15.76
C ARG A 32 4.12 43.84 -15.50
N GLN A 33 2.80 43.95 -15.64
CA GLN A 33 2.04 45.15 -15.27
C GLN A 33 2.07 45.38 -13.75
N ARG A 34 1.86 44.35 -12.92
CA ARG A 34 1.98 44.48 -11.45
C ARG A 34 3.37 44.93 -11.02
N ILE A 35 4.44 44.42 -11.62
CA ILE A 35 5.83 44.86 -11.38
C ILE A 35 6.03 46.35 -11.69
N SER A 36 5.32 46.91 -12.67
CA SER A 36 5.44 48.34 -13.00
C SER A 36 4.54 49.27 -12.17
N THR A 37 3.50 48.74 -11.52
CA THR A 37 2.52 49.54 -10.74
C THR A 37 2.64 49.38 -9.22
N ASP A 38 3.14 48.25 -8.73
CA ASP A 38 3.20 47.92 -7.30
C ASP A 38 4.66 47.94 -6.79
N PRO A 39 5.02 48.89 -5.90
CA PRO A 39 6.38 48.98 -5.36
C PRO A 39 6.87 47.75 -4.58
N GLN A 40 5.97 46.99 -3.94
CA GLN A 40 6.34 45.79 -3.18
C GLN A 40 6.68 44.63 -4.12
N VAL A 41 5.88 44.45 -5.17
CA VAL A 41 6.15 43.45 -6.23
C VAL A 41 7.43 43.81 -6.99
N ALA A 42 7.67 45.10 -7.26
CA ALA A 42 8.91 45.57 -7.88
C ALA A 42 10.17 45.28 -7.03
N ALA A 43 10.08 45.42 -5.71
CA ALA A 43 11.18 45.13 -4.80
C ALA A 43 11.53 43.63 -4.78
N GLU A 44 10.53 42.75 -4.63
CA GLU A 44 10.69 41.29 -4.69
C GLU A 44 11.18 40.80 -6.06
N TRP A 45 10.77 41.44 -7.16
CA TRP A 45 11.32 41.16 -8.49
C TRP A 45 12.83 41.47 -8.56
N SER A 46 13.29 42.53 -7.90
CA SER A 46 14.73 42.84 -7.83
C SER A 46 15.52 41.84 -7.00
N GLU A 47 14.96 41.33 -5.89
CA GLU A 47 15.58 40.25 -5.11
C GLU A 47 15.61 38.94 -5.89
N THR A 48 14.51 38.59 -6.56
CA THR A 48 14.36 37.38 -7.39
C THR A 48 15.42 37.35 -8.49
N ARG A 49 15.66 38.47 -9.18
CA ARG A 49 16.74 38.60 -10.18
C ARG A 49 18.13 38.38 -9.56
N LYS A 50 18.45 39.03 -8.43
CA LYS A 50 19.74 38.85 -7.74
C LYS A 50 19.95 37.40 -7.26
N LEU A 51 18.89 36.69 -6.90
CA LEU A 51 18.94 35.28 -6.53
C LEU A 51 19.21 34.39 -7.77
N ALA A 52 18.50 34.64 -8.87
CA ALA A 52 18.70 33.94 -10.14
C ALA A 52 20.11 34.15 -10.72
N ASP A 53 20.63 35.37 -10.67
CA ASP A 53 22.00 35.69 -11.12
C ASP A 53 23.05 34.91 -10.30
N LYS A 54 22.89 34.81 -8.98
CA LYS A 54 23.76 34.00 -8.10
C LYS A 54 23.66 32.50 -8.37
N LEU A 55 22.47 32.00 -8.71
CA LEU A 55 22.29 30.59 -9.10
C LEU A 55 22.94 30.31 -10.47
N ALA A 56 22.89 31.26 -11.40
CA ALA A 56 23.58 31.16 -12.69
C ALA A 56 25.11 31.23 -12.54
N GLU A 57 25.63 32.01 -11.58
CA GLU A 57 27.04 32.04 -11.21
C GLU A 57 27.51 30.70 -10.60
N ALA A 58 26.70 30.13 -9.68
CA ALA A 58 26.97 28.82 -9.08
C ALA A 58 26.88 27.63 -10.08
N ALA A 59 26.21 27.80 -11.22
CA ALA A 59 26.06 26.77 -12.24
C ALA A 59 27.23 26.68 -13.25
N GLN A 60 28.26 27.54 -13.14
CA GLN A 60 29.37 27.57 -14.09
C GLN A 60 30.41 26.47 -13.84
N ILE A 61 30.14 25.26 -14.34
CA ILE A 61 31.18 24.23 -14.52
C ILE A 61 32.11 24.66 -15.68
N PRO A 62 33.44 24.72 -15.50
CA PRO A 62 34.35 25.06 -16.60
C PRO A 62 34.31 23.98 -17.68
N ARG A 63 33.92 24.37 -18.90
CA ARG A 63 33.86 23.48 -20.07
C ARG A 63 35.25 22.96 -20.44
N SER A 64 35.34 21.64 -20.59
CA SER A 64 36.50 20.95 -21.15
C SER A 64 36.82 21.42 -22.56
N ALA A 65 38.07 21.80 -22.82
CA ALA A 65 38.53 22.21 -24.15
C ALA A 65 38.50 21.05 -25.16
N SER A 66 38.27 21.40 -26.42
CA SER A 66 38.15 20.49 -27.56
C SER A 66 39.43 19.72 -27.88
N ILE A 67 39.29 18.42 -28.18
CA ILE A 67 40.34 17.59 -28.80
C ILE A 67 40.42 17.94 -30.30
N PRO A 68 41.58 18.35 -30.84
CA PRO A 68 41.78 18.46 -32.29
C PRO A 68 42.09 17.08 -32.89
N SER A 69 41.41 16.75 -33.99
CA SER A 69 41.75 15.60 -34.82
C SER A 69 42.95 15.92 -35.73
N SER A 70 43.92 15.00 -35.79
CA SER A 70 44.96 15.00 -36.83
C SER A 70 45.34 13.57 -37.20
N THR A 71 45.02 13.21 -38.43
CA THR A 71 45.52 12.02 -39.13
C THR A 71 46.75 12.41 -39.95
N ALA A 72 47.88 11.73 -39.74
CA ALA A 72 48.88 11.46 -40.78
C ALA A 72 49.83 10.34 -40.33
N SER A 73 50.26 9.52 -41.29
CA SER A 73 51.09 8.32 -41.08
C SER A 73 52.58 8.64 -40.93
N GLU A 74 53.33 7.72 -40.31
CA GLU A 74 54.26 6.78 -41.00
C GLU A 74 55.62 6.52 -40.29
N GLN A 75 56.09 5.28 -40.46
CA GLN A 75 57.47 4.77 -40.38
C GLN A 75 58.22 4.74 -39.02
N LEU A 76 58.34 3.51 -38.49
CA LEU A 76 59.59 3.02 -37.90
C LEU A 76 60.72 3.08 -38.94
N PRO A 77 61.99 3.29 -38.54
CA PRO A 77 62.87 2.12 -38.57
C PRO A 77 63.98 2.04 -37.51
N SER A 78 64.31 0.79 -37.16
CA SER A 78 65.66 0.25 -36.89
C SER A 78 66.46 0.69 -35.65
N ALA A 79 67.29 -0.24 -35.18
CA ALA A 79 68.10 -0.14 -33.97
C ALA A 79 69.61 -0.11 -34.27
N THR A 80 70.39 0.32 -33.26
CA THR A 80 71.86 0.13 -33.09
C THR A 80 72.81 0.89 -34.05
N PRO A 81 74.08 1.16 -33.68
CA PRO A 81 74.84 0.59 -32.55
C PRO A 81 75.47 1.57 -31.54
N ILE A 82 75.94 0.98 -30.44
CA ILE A 82 76.75 1.60 -29.39
C ILE A 82 78.20 1.79 -29.90
N PRO A 83 78.81 2.99 -29.75
CA PRO A 83 80.26 3.15 -29.80
C PRO A 83 80.85 3.12 -28.38
N SER A 84 81.71 2.13 -28.12
CA SER A 84 82.54 2.06 -26.93
C SER A 84 83.71 3.04 -26.99
N THR A 85 84.05 3.66 -25.84
CA THR A 85 85.41 3.98 -25.32
C THR A 85 85.43 5.27 -24.47
N ILE A 86 85.18 5.13 -23.16
CA ILE A 86 85.51 6.20 -22.20
C ILE A 86 87.00 6.07 -21.84
N LYS A 87 87.86 6.88 -22.46
CA LYS A 87 89.24 7.08 -21.99
C LYS A 87 89.22 7.98 -20.76
N ALA A 88 89.39 7.40 -19.57
CA ALA A 88 89.54 8.14 -18.33
C ALA A 88 90.78 9.05 -18.36
N LYS A 89 90.60 10.34 -18.08
CA LYS A 89 91.65 11.24 -17.60
C LYS A 89 91.34 11.60 -16.15
N PRO A 90 92.33 11.57 -15.23
CA PRO A 90 92.10 11.92 -13.84
C PRO A 90 91.90 13.43 -13.72
N ILE A 91 90.65 13.86 -13.49
CA ILE A 91 90.34 15.26 -13.18
C ILE A 91 90.24 15.39 -11.66
N TRP A 92 91.09 16.27 -11.13
CA TRP A 92 91.33 16.46 -9.70
C TRP A 92 90.11 17.12 -9.03
N PHE A 93 89.39 16.38 -8.20
CA PHE A 93 88.16 16.86 -7.53
C PHE A 93 88.45 17.96 -6.51
N GLY A 94 87.92 19.15 -6.78
CA GLY A 94 87.79 20.23 -5.80
C GLY A 94 86.62 19.99 -4.83
N PRO A 95 86.36 20.93 -3.89
CA PRO A 95 85.40 20.78 -2.79
C PRO A 95 83.92 20.64 -3.18
N THR A 96 83.60 20.56 -4.47
CA THR A 96 82.25 20.29 -4.98
C THR A 96 81.78 18.86 -4.65
N LEU A 97 82.69 17.87 -4.65
CA LEU A 97 82.33 16.47 -4.37
C LEU A 97 81.87 16.26 -2.92
N ILE A 98 82.48 16.97 -1.97
CA ILE A 98 82.12 16.90 -0.54
C ILE A 98 80.73 17.50 -0.30
N GLY A 99 80.42 18.63 -0.96
CA GLY A 99 79.08 19.23 -0.91
C GLY A 99 77.99 18.34 -1.52
N ALA A 100 78.30 17.63 -2.62
CA ALA A 100 77.38 16.67 -3.22
C ALA A 100 77.08 15.48 -2.29
N ILE A 101 78.12 14.88 -1.69
CA ILE A 101 77.96 13.76 -0.74
C ILE A 101 77.17 14.19 0.51
N ALA A 102 77.44 15.39 1.05
CA ALA A 102 76.69 15.94 2.17
C ALA A 102 75.20 16.17 1.83
N ALA A 103 74.90 16.66 0.62
CA ALA A 103 73.53 16.82 0.13
C ALA A 103 72.80 15.47 0.00
N SER A 104 73.47 14.44 -0.54
CA SER A 104 72.92 13.09 -0.66
C SER A 104 72.62 12.46 0.70
N ILE A 105 73.53 12.59 1.68
CA ILE A 105 73.31 12.09 3.05
C ILE A 105 72.17 12.86 3.73
N GLY A 106 72.12 14.18 3.56
CA GLY A 106 71.02 15.01 4.07
C GLY A 106 69.65 14.61 3.50
N MET A 107 69.54 14.38 2.19
CA MET A 107 68.32 13.85 1.57
C MET A 107 67.96 12.46 2.09
N LEU A 108 68.92 11.56 2.31
CA LEU A 108 68.68 10.23 2.86
C LEU A 108 68.12 10.29 4.29
N ILE A 109 68.69 11.17 5.14
CA ILE A 109 68.20 11.39 6.50
C ILE A 109 66.78 11.99 6.48
N LEU A 110 66.54 13.05 5.69
CA LEU A 110 65.19 13.61 5.55
C LEU A 110 64.19 12.57 4.99
N GLY A 111 64.60 11.74 4.04
CA GLY A 111 63.77 10.66 3.49
C GLY A 111 63.41 9.61 4.55
N SER A 112 64.37 9.20 5.39
CA SER A 112 64.10 8.28 6.50
C SER A 112 63.20 8.86 7.58
N LEU A 113 63.32 10.17 7.87
CA LEU A 113 62.45 10.89 8.79
C LEU A 113 61.05 11.11 8.22
N TYR A 114 60.92 11.26 6.91
CA TYR A 114 59.66 11.34 6.19
C TYR A 114 58.90 10.01 6.25
N VAL A 115 59.56 8.88 5.96
CA VAL A 115 58.95 7.54 6.07
C VAL A 115 58.46 7.25 7.49
N LYS A 116 59.18 7.72 8.53
CA LYS A 116 58.75 7.63 9.94
C LYS A 116 57.65 8.61 10.38
N ARG A 117 57.20 9.51 9.49
CA ARG A 117 56.15 10.52 9.76
C ARG A 117 54.88 10.33 8.93
N LEU A 118 54.83 9.31 8.08
CA LEU A 118 53.59 8.95 7.41
C LEU A 118 52.61 8.38 8.44
N PRO A 119 51.33 8.81 8.45
CA PRO A 119 50.31 8.16 9.26
C PRO A 119 50.11 6.70 8.84
N GLU A 120 49.59 5.87 9.74
CA GLU A 120 49.21 4.50 9.39
C GLU A 120 48.04 4.52 8.40
N THR A 121 48.09 3.65 7.39
CA THR A 121 47.03 3.55 6.37
C THR A 121 45.74 3.01 6.99
N PRO A 122 44.58 3.69 6.85
CA PRO A 122 43.30 3.13 7.29
C PRO A 122 42.99 1.82 6.55
N MET A 123 42.33 0.89 7.24
CA MET A 123 42.00 -0.43 6.65
C MET A 123 41.02 -0.30 5.49
N VAL A 124 41.12 -1.20 4.50
CA VAL A 124 40.25 -1.18 3.33
C VAL A 124 38.84 -1.64 3.72
N PRO A 125 37.79 -0.81 3.55
CA PRO A 125 36.42 -1.19 3.87
C PRO A 125 35.88 -2.23 2.89
N VAL A 126 35.17 -3.23 3.40
CA VAL A 126 34.43 -4.20 2.58
C VAL A 126 33.09 -3.57 2.17
N ARG A 127 32.86 -3.39 0.86
CA ARG A 127 31.60 -2.86 0.34
C ARG A 127 30.66 -4.01 -0.04
N ILE A 128 29.71 -4.32 0.84
CA ILE A 128 28.62 -5.24 0.50
C ILE A 128 27.64 -4.51 -0.40
N GLU A 129 27.10 -5.22 -1.39
CA GLU A 129 26.04 -4.72 -2.29
C GLU A 129 24.88 -5.72 -2.24
N ALA A 130 23.95 -5.54 -1.30
CA ALA A 130 22.75 -6.37 -1.25
C ALA A 130 21.93 -6.14 -2.53
N LYS A 131 21.55 -7.23 -3.24
CA LYS A 131 20.75 -7.17 -4.46
C LYS A 131 19.47 -8.00 -4.28
N VAL A 132 18.48 -7.37 -3.66
CA VAL A 132 17.12 -7.96 -3.59
C VAL A 132 16.67 -8.27 -5.02
N THR A 133 16.45 -9.55 -5.29
CA THR A 133 15.95 -10.06 -6.57
C THR A 133 14.79 -10.97 -6.23
N PRO A 134 13.53 -10.56 -6.45
CA PRO A 134 12.39 -11.42 -6.18
C PRO A 134 12.49 -12.66 -7.08
N VAL A 135 12.46 -13.84 -6.46
CA VAL A 135 12.46 -15.11 -7.20
C VAL A 135 11.02 -15.45 -7.56
N MET A 136 10.76 -15.55 -8.87
CA MET A 136 9.44 -15.78 -9.45
C MET A 136 9.01 -17.27 -9.36
N THR A 137 9.18 -17.88 -8.18
CA THR A 137 8.83 -19.27 -7.92
C THR A 137 7.85 -19.35 -6.76
N ALA A 138 6.84 -20.20 -6.86
CA ALA A 138 5.85 -20.38 -5.81
C ALA A 138 6.53 -20.77 -4.49
N GLY A 139 6.17 -20.09 -3.39
CA GLY A 139 6.68 -20.39 -2.05
C GLY A 139 8.00 -19.72 -1.63
N THR A 140 8.61 -18.83 -2.44
CA THR A 140 9.85 -18.11 -2.08
C THR A 140 9.66 -16.63 -1.74
N ASP A 141 8.56 -16.28 -1.06
CA ASP A 141 8.11 -14.89 -0.85
C ASP A 141 9.04 -14.01 0.01
N HIS A 142 10.06 -14.60 0.64
CA HIS A 142 11.08 -13.91 1.43
C HIS A 142 12.52 -14.34 1.09
N GLN A 143 12.84 -14.55 -0.20
CA GLN A 143 14.22 -14.78 -0.64
C GLN A 143 14.97 -13.46 -0.95
N TYR A 144 16.15 -13.30 -0.36
CA TYR A 144 17.07 -12.19 -0.60
C TYR A 144 18.42 -12.72 -1.11
N ASN A 145 18.85 -12.24 -2.26
CA ASN A 145 20.17 -12.56 -2.82
C ASN A 145 21.16 -11.43 -2.44
N ILE A 146 22.28 -11.78 -1.83
CA ILE A 146 23.28 -10.83 -1.33
C ILE A 146 24.55 -11.00 -2.13
N VAL A 147 25.13 -9.91 -2.62
CA VAL A 147 26.39 -9.95 -3.38
C VAL A 147 27.46 -9.19 -2.60
N THR A 148 28.54 -9.88 -2.24
CA THR A 148 29.72 -9.25 -1.65
C THR A 148 30.72 -8.95 -2.76
N LYS A 149 31.25 -7.73 -2.79
CA LYS A 149 32.28 -7.31 -3.77
C LYS A 149 33.45 -6.67 -3.03
N LYS A 150 34.66 -6.96 -3.48
CA LYS A 150 35.86 -6.27 -3.03
C LYS A 150 36.05 -4.99 -3.87
N LEU A 151 36.45 -3.90 -3.23
CA LEU A 151 36.93 -2.71 -3.92
C LEU A 151 38.47 -2.76 -3.99
N ASP A 152 39.02 -2.99 -5.18
CA ASP A 152 40.47 -2.82 -5.40
C ASP A 152 40.75 -1.35 -5.74
N THR A 153 41.29 -0.62 -4.76
CA THR A 153 41.65 0.79 -4.92
C THR A 153 42.99 0.92 -5.66
N VAL A 154 42.95 1.54 -6.84
CA VAL A 154 44.10 1.87 -7.71
C VAL A 154 44.71 0.68 -8.47
N GLY A 155 44.82 0.84 -9.79
CA GLY A 155 45.43 -0.15 -10.68
C GLY A 155 46.96 -0.19 -10.58
N THR A 156 47.49 -1.00 -9.68
CA THR A 156 48.63 -1.90 -9.97
C THR A 156 48.63 -3.06 -8.98
N SER A 157 48.68 -4.29 -9.50
CA SER A 157 48.62 -5.52 -8.73
C SER A 157 49.82 -5.73 -7.81
N ILE A 158 49.57 -6.27 -6.60
CA ILE A 158 50.14 -7.51 -6.03
C ILE A 158 49.80 -7.56 -4.52
N GLY A 159 49.13 -8.62 -4.07
CA GLY A 159 48.82 -8.84 -2.63
C GLY A 159 47.37 -9.24 -2.37
N GLY A 160 47.03 -10.50 -2.64
CA GLY A 160 45.65 -10.98 -2.53
C GLY A 160 45.19 -11.25 -1.10
N PHE A 161 44.22 -10.47 -0.62
CA PHE A 161 43.24 -10.92 0.36
C PHE A 161 41.91 -11.15 -0.36
N SER A 162 41.44 -12.40 -0.32
CA SER A 162 40.12 -12.82 -0.81
C SER A 162 39.14 -12.79 0.36
N VAL A 163 38.05 -12.03 0.21
CA VAL A 163 36.94 -12.00 1.19
C VAL A 163 35.81 -12.96 0.78
N THR A 164 36.00 -13.70 -0.32
CA THR A 164 35.17 -14.85 -0.69
C THR A 164 35.83 -16.14 -0.16
N PRO A 165 35.09 -17.00 0.58
CA PRO A 165 33.72 -16.81 1.07
C PRO A 165 33.64 -15.84 2.26
N ALA A 166 32.54 -15.10 2.36
CA ALA A 166 32.17 -14.28 3.52
C ALA A 166 31.01 -14.93 4.28
N SER A 167 31.03 -14.85 5.61
CA SER A 167 29.91 -15.31 6.44
C SER A 167 28.91 -14.18 6.65
N LEU A 168 27.67 -14.37 6.20
CA LEU A 168 26.56 -13.43 6.31
C LEU A 168 25.70 -13.79 7.53
N SER A 169 25.81 -13.01 8.59
CA SER A 169 24.81 -13.01 9.67
C SER A 169 23.66 -12.08 9.29
N PHE A 170 22.42 -12.43 9.61
CA PHE A 170 21.26 -11.59 9.34
C PHE A 170 20.22 -11.68 10.44
N ALA A 171 19.46 -10.60 10.64
CA ALA A 171 18.41 -10.48 11.63
C ALA A 171 17.24 -9.64 11.09
N VAL A 172 16.02 -10.14 11.22
CA VAL A 172 14.80 -9.36 11.06
C VAL A 172 14.57 -8.58 12.35
N LEU A 173 14.58 -7.25 12.25
CA LEU A 173 14.46 -6.31 13.35
C LEU A 173 13.13 -5.55 13.26
N ALA A 174 12.39 -5.45 14.35
CA ALA A 174 11.21 -4.58 14.46
C ALA A 174 11.22 -3.85 15.81
N LYS A 175 11.15 -2.51 15.78
CA LYS A 175 11.19 -1.65 17.00
C LYS A 175 12.35 -1.99 17.97
N GLY A 176 13.49 -2.47 17.45
CA GLY A 176 14.68 -2.88 18.23
C GLY A 176 14.71 -4.37 18.64
N THR A 177 13.64 -5.13 18.43
CA THR A 177 13.55 -6.56 18.74
C THR A 177 13.93 -7.42 17.54
N ILE A 178 14.73 -8.47 17.76
CA ILE A 178 15.02 -9.51 16.75
C ILE A 178 13.82 -10.47 16.68
N LEU A 179 13.15 -10.53 15.53
CA LEU A 179 12.05 -11.47 15.25
C LEU A 179 12.57 -12.81 14.70
N PHE A 180 13.60 -12.76 13.87
CA PHE A 180 14.24 -13.92 13.27
C PHE A 180 15.71 -13.61 13.01
N SER A 181 16.60 -14.60 13.07
CA SER A 181 18.00 -14.42 12.72
C SER A 181 18.63 -15.72 12.23
N GLY A 182 19.60 -15.61 11.33
CA GLY A 182 20.34 -16.75 10.81
C GLY A 182 21.74 -16.37 10.34
N VAL A 183 22.47 -17.38 9.88
CA VAL A 183 23.78 -17.24 9.25
C VAL A 183 23.79 -18.04 7.95
N THR A 184 24.41 -17.52 6.90
CA THR A 184 24.60 -18.18 5.61
C THR A 184 25.92 -17.71 4.99
N ASP A 185 26.60 -18.56 4.24
CA ASP A 185 27.87 -18.20 3.61
C ASP A 185 27.66 -17.80 2.14
N THR A 186 28.52 -16.91 1.63
CA THR A 186 28.56 -16.63 0.19
C THR A 186 29.27 -17.74 -0.57
N ASP A 187 28.79 -18.07 -1.77
CA ASP A 187 29.50 -18.93 -2.70
C ASP A 187 30.85 -18.34 -3.20
N ALA A 188 31.55 -19.09 -4.03
CA ALA A 188 32.83 -18.68 -4.61
C ALA A 188 32.74 -17.44 -5.53
N SER A 189 31.53 -17.02 -5.93
CA SER A 189 31.27 -15.78 -6.69
C SER A 189 30.99 -14.55 -5.81
N GLY A 190 30.88 -14.74 -4.49
CA GLY A 190 30.45 -13.70 -3.54
C GLY A 190 28.94 -13.61 -3.39
N THR A 191 28.17 -14.57 -3.90
CA THR A 191 26.71 -14.57 -3.82
C THR A 191 26.22 -15.43 -2.65
N GLY A 192 25.51 -14.84 -1.71
CA GLY A 192 24.80 -15.54 -0.62
C GLY A 192 23.29 -15.49 -0.80
N LYS A 193 22.59 -16.50 -0.28
CA LYS A 193 21.12 -16.61 -0.33
C LYS A 193 20.54 -16.64 1.09
N ILE A 194 19.75 -15.63 1.42
CA ILE A 194 18.92 -15.57 2.63
C ILE A 194 17.50 -15.95 2.25
N VAL A 195 16.85 -16.79 3.05
CA VAL A 195 15.42 -17.11 2.95
C VAL A 195 14.82 -16.93 4.33
N LEU A 196 13.83 -16.05 4.48
CA LEU A 196 13.03 -16.00 5.71
C LEU A 196 11.93 -17.07 5.63
N PRO A 197 11.47 -17.62 6.77
CA PRO A 197 10.34 -18.54 6.80
C PRO A 197 9.09 -17.91 6.18
N SER A 198 8.27 -18.68 5.45
CA SER A 198 7.07 -18.16 4.77
C SER A 198 5.90 -17.85 5.72
N ASP A 199 6.03 -18.26 6.97
CA ASP A 199 5.16 -18.03 8.12
C ASP A 199 5.65 -16.88 9.02
N ILE A 200 6.75 -16.19 8.67
CA ILE A 200 7.24 -15.07 9.48
C ILE A 200 6.25 -13.90 9.45
N VAL A 201 5.78 -13.50 10.63
CA VAL A 201 4.94 -12.31 10.79
C VAL A 201 5.82 -11.06 10.77
N ILE A 202 5.65 -10.23 9.75
CA ILE A 202 6.41 -9.00 9.55
C ILE A 202 5.54 -7.81 10.02
N PRO A 203 5.81 -7.20 11.18
CA PRO A 203 5.05 -6.04 11.65
C PRO A 203 5.45 -4.76 10.89
N GLU A 204 4.66 -3.70 11.05
CA GLU A 204 4.98 -2.40 10.47
C GLU A 204 6.37 -1.89 10.91
N ASN A 205 7.14 -1.38 9.94
CA ASN A 205 8.50 -0.86 10.09
C ASN A 205 9.58 -1.91 10.38
N ALA A 206 9.32 -3.20 10.16
CA ALA A 206 10.36 -4.23 10.22
C ALA A 206 11.43 -4.02 9.13
N LYS A 207 12.68 -4.42 9.43
CA LYS A 207 13.82 -4.39 8.51
C LYS A 207 14.62 -5.68 8.61
N LEU A 208 15.18 -6.14 7.50
CA LEU A 208 16.20 -7.18 7.47
C LEU A 208 17.58 -6.52 7.55
N SER A 209 18.23 -6.63 8.70
CA SER A 209 19.63 -6.26 8.91
C SER A 209 20.54 -7.42 8.51
N ILE A 210 21.58 -7.15 7.73
CA ILE A 210 22.49 -8.15 7.17
C ILE A 210 23.92 -7.66 7.38
N THR A 211 24.73 -8.45 8.07
CA THR A 211 26.14 -8.16 8.36
C THR A 211 27.04 -9.24 7.77
N ALA A 212 27.87 -8.88 6.79
CA ALA A 212 28.91 -9.79 6.28
C ALA A 212 30.19 -9.65 7.10
N THR A 213 30.86 -10.77 7.34
CA THR A 213 32.15 -10.86 8.03
C THR A 213 33.15 -11.65 7.19
N SER A 214 34.40 -11.16 7.16
CA SER A 214 35.50 -11.83 6.46
C SER A 214 36.20 -12.83 7.37
N ASP A 215 36.30 -14.09 6.94
CA ASP A 215 36.88 -15.17 7.75
C ASP A 215 38.42 -15.20 7.67
N LYS A 216 39.08 -14.20 8.31
CA LYS A 216 40.46 -14.22 8.86
C LYS A 216 40.87 -12.86 9.43
N SER A 217 41.03 -12.81 10.76
CA SER A 217 41.84 -11.85 11.55
C SER A 217 41.81 -10.36 11.17
N ASN A 218 41.25 -9.55 12.08
CA ASN A 218 40.88 -8.13 11.98
C ASN A 218 39.59 -7.87 11.19
N VAL A 219 38.59 -7.38 11.92
CA VAL A 219 37.17 -7.43 11.55
C VAL A 219 36.79 -6.26 10.66
N SER A 220 36.84 -6.47 9.34
CA SER A 220 36.04 -5.65 8.40
C SER A 220 34.64 -6.25 8.28
N SER A 221 33.71 -5.77 9.09
CA SER A 221 32.28 -6.04 8.94
C SER A 221 31.56 -4.86 8.32
N ALA A 222 30.64 -5.12 7.40
CA ALA A 222 29.71 -4.11 6.89
C ALA A 222 28.27 -4.59 7.13
N THR A 223 27.38 -3.64 7.41
CA THR A 223 25.97 -3.91 7.70
C THR A 223 25.08 -3.12 6.74
N ILE A 224 23.99 -3.77 6.31
CA ILE A 224 22.95 -3.23 5.45
C ILE A 224 21.59 -3.47 6.12
N GLU A 225 20.71 -2.47 6.11
CA GLU A 225 19.30 -2.65 6.47
C GLU A 225 18.41 -2.54 5.23
N VAL A 226 17.57 -3.55 5.01
CA VAL A 226 16.56 -3.58 3.94
C VAL A 226 15.17 -3.47 4.60
N PRO A 227 14.32 -2.48 4.27
CA PRO A 227 12.95 -2.44 4.78
C PRO A 227 12.17 -3.67 4.29
N LEU A 228 11.35 -4.24 5.18
CA LEU A 228 10.48 -5.37 4.86
C LEU A 228 9.04 -4.89 4.66
N GLU A 229 8.33 -5.55 3.75
CA GLU A 229 6.90 -5.34 3.58
C GLU A 229 6.14 -6.00 4.73
N PRO A 230 5.26 -5.27 5.44
CA PRO A 230 4.52 -5.85 6.54
C PRO A 230 3.54 -6.91 6.06
N THR A 231 3.36 -7.96 6.87
CA THR A 231 2.26 -8.91 6.74
C THR A 231 0.95 -8.13 6.91
N ARG A 232 0.12 -8.13 5.87
CA ARG A 232 -1.19 -7.49 5.87
C ARG A 232 -2.26 -8.57 5.80
N CYS A 233 -3.32 -8.42 6.56
CA CYS A 233 -4.48 -9.30 6.54
C CYS A 233 -5.67 -8.64 5.84
N LEU A 234 -6.61 -9.48 5.41
CA LEU A 234 -7.97 -9.10 5.05
C LEU A 234 -8.91 -9.73 6.07
N THR A 235 -9.99 -9.02 6.42
CA THR A 235 -10.97 -9.46 7.42
C THR A 235 -12.35 -9.48 6.79
N TYR A 236 -13.12 -10.54 7.01
CA TYR A 236 -14.53 -10.67 6.60
C TYR A 236 -15.41 -10.73 7.86
N LEU A 237 -16.31 -9.75 8.05
CA LEU A 237 -17.16 -9.63 9.24
C LEU A 237 -18.63 -9.99 8.93
N THR A 238 -19.26 -10.84 9.74
CA THR A 238 -20.68 -11.23 9.61
C THR A 238 -21.42 -11.19 10.95
N THR A 239 -22.75 -11.05 10.87
CA THR A 239 -23.70 -11.19 11.97
C THR A 239 -24.70 -12.32 11.67
N ASP A 240 -25.38 -12.86 12.70
CA ASP A 240 -26.43 -13.88 12.51
C ASP A 240 -27.62 -13.34 11.70
N ARG A 241 -28.07 -12.12 11.98
CA ARG A 241 -29.24 -11.51 11.36
C ARG A 241 -28.94 -10.10 10.82
N PRO A 242 -29.72 -9.60 9.84
CA PRO A 242 -29.60 -8.24 9.33
C PRO A 242 -30.42 -7.20 10.12
N VAL A 243 -31.40 -7.66 10.89
CA VAL A 243 -32.35 -6.82 11.64
C VAL A 243 -32.56 -7.45 13.01
N TYR A 244 -32.63 -6.61 14.04
CA TYR A 244 -32.79 -7.02 15.43
C TYR A 244 -33.85 -6.17 16.14
N ARG A 245 -34.43 -6.71 17.21
CA ARG A 245 -35.31 -5.95 18.12
C ARG A 245 -34.48 -5.36 19.29
N PRO A 246 -34.88 -4.22 19.88
CA PRO A 246 -34.27 -3.74 21.12
C PRO A 246 -34.37 -4.82 22.22
N GLY A 247 -33.26 -5.11 22.91
CA GLY A 247 -33.16 -6.20 23.88
C GLY A 247 -32.59 -7.51 23.32
N GLU A 248 -32.53 -7.70 21.99
CA GLU A 248 -31.94 -8.91 21.40
C GLU A 248 -30.41 -8.90 21.44
N THR A 249 -29.82 -10.09 21.33
CA THR A 249 -28.37 -10.26 21.21
C THR A 249 -27.97 -10.44 19.75
N ILE A 250 -26.94 -9.70 19.34
CA ILE A 250 -26.26 -9.83 18.06
C ILE A 250 -25.14 -10.84 18.25
N TYR A 251 -25.16 -11.92 17.47
CA TYR A 251 -24.02 -12.82 17.34
C TYR A 251 -23.20 -12.42 16.12
N PHE A 252 -21.87 -12.40 16.25
CA PHE A 252 -20.99 -12.01 15.15
C PHE A 252 -19.69 -12.80 15.11
N ARG A 253 -19.14 -12.89 13.90
CA ARG A 253 -17.90 -13.60 13.56
C ARG A 253 -17.11 -12.71 12.62
N SER A 254 -15.81 -12.61 12.83
CA SER A 254 -14.89 -12.20 11.76
C SER A 254 -13.92 -13.32 11.42
N LEU A 255 -13.48 -13.34 10.17
CA LEU A 255 -12.39 -14.18 9.71
C LEU A 255 -11.29 -13.30 9.14
N THR A 256 -10.13 -13.33 9.79
CA THR A 256 -8.92 -12.57 9.44
C THR A 256 -7.90 -13.53 8.85
N LEU A 257 -7.50 -13.32 7.60
CA LEU A 257 -6.53 -14.15 6.88
C LEU A 257 -5.42 -13.28 6.30
N ASP A 258 -4.22 -13.82 6.13
CA ASP A 258 -3.17 -13.17 5.36
C ASP A 258 -3.67 -12.81 3.95
N ARG A 259 -3.39 -11.57 3.54
CA ARG A 259 -3.87 -11.00 2.28
C ARG A 259 -3.33 -11.74 1.06
N ARG A 260 -2.16 -12.37 1.12
CA ARG A 260 -1.54 -13.01 -0.05
C ARG A 260 -2.04 -14.45 -0.22
N SER A 261 -1.83 -15.25 0.82
CA SER A 261 -1.99 -16.70 0.86
C SER A 261 -3.34 -17.19 1.38
N PHE A 262 -4.18 -16.31 1.94
CA PHE A 262 -5.42 -16.64 2.65
C PHE A 262 -5.24 -17.62 3.82
N ARG A 263 -4.04 -17.67 4.41
CA ARG A 263 -3.76 -18.48 5.61
C ARG A 263 -3.99 -17.68 6.88
N SER A 264 -4.38 -18.36 7.95
CA SER A 264 -4.25 -17.82 9.30
C SER A 264 -2.79 -17.95 9.76
N ILE A 265 -1.95 -16.96 9.44
CA ILE A 265 -0.51 -16.97 9.81
C ILE A 265 -0.30 -16.50 11.26
N VAL A 266 -1.20 -15.67 11.80
CA VAL A 266 -1.09 -15.10 13.14
C VAL A 266 -2.47 -14.90 13.77
N ASP A 267 -2.56 -15.06 15.08
CA ASP A 267 -3.72 -14.63 15.83
C ASP A 267 -3.65 -13.11 16.08
N VAL A 268 -4.66 -12.37 15.63
CA VAL A 268 -4.67 -10.91 15.62
C VAL A 268 -5.47 -10.37 16.82
N PRO A 269 -4.97 -9.35 17.55
CA PRO A 269 -5.77 -8.59 18.49
C PRO A 269 -6.80 -7.70 17.79
N ILE A 270 -8.08 -7.90 18.11
CA ILE A 270 -9.24 -7.25 17.48
C ILE A 270 -10.13 -6.60 18.52
N ARG A 271 -10.60 -5.40 18.20
CA ARG A 271 -11.69 -4.71 18.90
C ARG A 271 -12.94 -4.71 18.03
N TYR A 272 -14.07 -5.08 18.62
CA TYR A 272 -15.40 -4.89 18.03
C TYR A 272 -16.11 -3.74 18.73
N GLU A 273 -16.82 -2.91 17.97
CA GLU A 273 -17.68 -1.86 18.52
C GLU A 273 -18.90 -1.58 17.64
N ILE A 274 -20.02 -1.20 18.26
CA ILE A 274 -21.24 -0.80 17.55
C ILE A 274 -21.31 0.72 17.47
N LEU A 275 -21.41 1.25 16.25
CA LEU A 275 -21.76 2.64 15.98
C LEU A 275 -23.28 2.83 15.96
N GLY A 276 -23.74 3.90 16.61
CA GLY A 276 -25.13 4.37 16.52
C GLY A 276 -25.47 4.94 15.14
N SER A 277 -26.75 5.22 14.91
CA SER A 277 -27.28 5.81 13.66
C SER A 277 -26.70 7.19 13.29
N ASN A 278 -26.04 7.85 14.24
CA ASN A 278 -25.29 9.10 14.08
C ASN A 278 -23.79 8.88 13.77
N GLY A 279 -23.33 7.63 13.64
CA GLY A 279 -21.93 7.27 13.43
C GLY A 279 -21.04 7.32 14.68
N THR A 280 -21.57 7.54 15.89
CA THR A 280 -20.76 7.57 17.12
C THR A 280 -20.72 6.20 17.81
N PRO A 281 -19.57 5.76 18.34
CA PRO A 281 -19.44 4.47 19.02
C PRO A 281 -20.19 4.44 20.35
N ILE A 282 -20.97 3.40 20.56
CA ILE A 282 -21.69 3.13 21.80
C ILE A 282 -20.74 2.40 22.74
N GLN A 283 -20.12 3.11 23.68
CA GLN A 283 -19.02 2.57 24.51
C GLN A 283 -19.39 1.30 25.31
N THR A 284 -20.66 1.12 25.66
CA THR A 284 -21.15 -0.09 26.35
C THR A 284 -21.31 -1.31 25.43
N LEU A 285 -21.17 -1.13 24.12
CA LEU A 285 -21.29 -2.16 23.08
C LEU A 285 -19.96 -2.31 22.33
N ALA A 286 -18.91 -2.55 23.08
CA ALA A 286 -17.58 -2.89 22.57
C ALA A 286 -17.01 -4.10 23.31
N THR A 287 -16.19 -4.89 22.62
CA THR A 287 -15.44 -6.01 23.20
C THR A 287 -14.10 -6.18 22.49
N GLU A 288 -13.09 -6.64 23.23
CA GLU A 288 -11.71 -6.80 22.77
C GLU A 288 -11.22 -8.21 23.09
N GLY A 289 -10.28 -8.69 22.29
CA GLY A 289 -9.72 -10.03 22.42
C GLY A 289 -8.88 -10.40 21.22
N VAL A 290 -8.45 -11.65 21.18
CA VAL A 290 -7.55 -12.19 20.16
C VAL A 290 -8.28 -13.27 19.35
N THR A 291 -8.03 -13.33 18.04
CA THR A 291 -8.58 -14.40 17.20
C THR A 291 -8.03 -15.77 17.60
N ASP A 292 -8.73 -16.84 17.22
CA ASP A 292 -8.18 -18.20 17.19
C ASP A 292 -8.28 -18.75 15.77
N ARG A 293 -7.15 -19.12 15.16
CA ARG A 293 -7.06 -19.59 13.76
C ARG A 293 -7.66 -18.58 12.77
N GLY A 294 -7.46 -17.29 13.07
CA GLY A 294 -8.00 -16.16 12.31
C GLY A 294 -9.47 -15.84 12.61
N VAL A 295 -10.18 -16.66 13.38
CA VAL A 295 -11.58 -16.41 13.77
C VAL A 295 -11.63 -15.52 15.01
N GLY A 296 -12.19 -14.33 14.85
CA GLY A 296 -12.66 -13.53 15.99
C GLY A 296 -14.19 -13.65 16.10
N ASN A 297 -14.74 -13.52 17.30
CA ASN A 297 -16.18 -13.71 17.52
C ASN A 297 -16.69 -12.96 18.75
N GLY A 298 -18.00 -12.87 18.89
CA GLY A 298 -18.61 -12.41 20.13
C GLY A 298 -20.13 -12.32 20.07
N ALA A 299 -20.69 -11.85 21.18
CA ALA A 299 -22.11 -11.60 21.35
C ALA A 299 -22.31 -10.27 22.08
N LEU A 300 -23.15 -9.38 21.54
CA LEU A 300 -23.46 -8.07 22.13
C LEU A 300 -24.98 -7.89 22.25
N THR A 301 -25.47 -7.70 23.47
CA THR A 301 -26.89 -7.49 23.74
C THR A 301 -27.27 -6.04 23.53
N ILE A 302 -28.20 -5.78 22.61
CA ILE A 302 -28.73 -4.45 22.31
C ILE A 302 -29.57 -3.97 23.51
N PRO A 303 -29.30 -2.77 24.08
CA PRO A 303 -30.14 -2.24 25.15
C PRO A 303 -31.59 -2.07 24.70
N SER A 304 -32.55 -2.49 25.52
CA SER A 304 -33.99 -2.35 25.23
C SER A 304 -34.44 -0.89 25.11
N THR A 305 -33.66 0.05 25.64
CA THR A 305 -33.89 1.51 25.57
C THR A 305 -33.28 2.17 24.33
N ILE A 306 -32.66 1.42 23.42
CA ILE A 306 -32.00 2.00 22.24
C ILE A 306 -33.04 2.52 21.22
N SER A 307 -32.72 3.61 20.53
CA SER A 307 -33.56 4.13 19.45
C SER A 307 -33.53 3.21 18.23
N GLY A 308 -34.67 3.04 17.55
CA GLY A 308 -34.70 2.34 16.26
C GLY A 308 -33.93 3.10 15.17
N GLY A 309 -33.30 2.38 14.24
CA GLY A 309 -32.51 2.97 13.16
C GLY A 309 -31.48 2.02 12.54
N PRO A 310 -30.64 2.51 11.60
CA PRO A 310 -29.46 1.80 11.12
C PRO A 310 -28.32 1.87 12.16
N TYR A 311 -27.53 0.81 12.23
CA TYR A 311 -26.37 0.65 13.11
C TYR A 311 -25.26 -0.08 12.35
N THR A 312 -24.00 0.11 12.77
CA THR A 312 -22.84 -0.54 12.14
C THR A 312 -21.99 -1.21 13.20
N LEU A 313 -21.78 -2.52 13.08
CA LEU A 313 -20.72 -3.23 13.80
C LEU A 313 -19.39 -3.02 13.06
N ILE A 314 -18.32 -2.68 13.77
CA ILE A 314 -16.97 -2.52 13.19
C ILE A 314 -16.00 -3.47 13.89
N ALA A 315 -15.18 -4.16 13.11
CA ALA A 315 -14.00 -4.88 13.57
C ALA A 315 -12.74 -4.06 13.26
N LYS A 316 -11.96 -3.73 14.29
CA LYS A 316 -10.74 -2.90 14.22
C LYS A 316 -9.53 -3.73 14.62
N SER A 317 -8.44 -3.64 13.85
CA SER A 317 -7.16 -4.21 14.25
C SER A 317 -6.49 -3.28 15.28
N LEU A 318 -6.09 -3.81 16.44
CA LEU A 318 -5.38 -3.03 17.45
C LEU A 318 -3.91 -2.76 17.05
N ASP A 319 -3.33 -3.66 16.25
CA ASP A 319 -1.93 -3.59 15.79
C ASP A 319 -1.77 -3.18 14.31
N GLY A 320 -2.87 -2.88 13.60
CA GLY A 320 -2.85 -2.40 12.21
C GLY A 320 -2.70 -3.47 11.12
N PHE A 321 -2.84 -4.76 11.45
CA PHE A 321 -2.74 -5.86 10.48
C PHE A 321 -3.76 -5.78 9.34
N PHE A 322 -4.97 -5.30 9.61
CA PHE A 322 -6.05 -5.16 8.63
C PHE A 322 -6.80 -3.83 8.78
N PRO A 323 -7.40 -3.28 7.69
CA PRO A 323 -8.23 -2.08 7.75
C PRO A 323 -9.59 -2.34 8.41
N ASP A 324 -10.16 -1.35 9.10
CA ASP A 324 -11.49 -1.41 9.74
C ASP A 324 -12.56 -2.05 8.82
N GLU A 325 -13.06 -3.22 9.22
CA GLU A 325 -14.09 -3.97 8.49
C GLU A 325 -15.47 -3.69 9.11
N ARG A 326 -16.51 -3.53 8.29
CA ARG A 326 -17.83 -3.02 8.73
C ARG A 326 -18.98 -3.98 8.40
N CYS A 327 -19.99 -4.01 9.26
CA CYS A 327 -21.24 -4.75 9.05
C CYS A 327 -22.46 -3.96 9.51
N ASP A 328 -23.25 -3.49 8.55
CA ASP A 328 -24.49 -2.75 8.82
C ASP A 328 -25.66 -3.69 9.15
N PHE A 329 -26.46 -3.26 10.12
CA PHE A 329 -27.69 -3.90 10.56
C PHE A 329 -28.74 -2.84 10.95
N GLN A 330 -29.99 -3.26 11.14
CA GLN A 330 -31.05 -2.36 11.61
C GLN A 330 -31.60 -2.80 12.97
N VAL A 331 -31.92 -1.84 13.83
CA VAL A 331 -32.69 -2.09 15.05
C VAL A 331 -34.09 -1.51 14.87
N ARG A 332 -35.11 -2.35 14.92
CA ARG A 332 -36.53 -1.94 14.85
C ARG A 332 -37.45 -3.04 15.38
N PRO A 333 -38.65 -2.71 15.90
CA PRO A 333 -39.68 -3.73 16.06
C PRO A 333 -40.11 -4.24 14.67
N TYR A 334 -40.10 -5.56 14.48
CA TYR A 334 -40.64 -6.21 13.29
C TYR A 334 -41.34 -7.53 13.65
N ARG A 335 -42.25 -7.94 12.76
CA ARG A 335 -42.81 -9.29 12.70
C ARG A 335 -42.16 -10.03 11.53
N VAL A 336 -41.93 -11.33 11.68
CA VAL A 336 -41.49 -12.18 10.57
C VAL A 336 -42.57 -12.21 9.49
N PRO A 337 -42.25 -12.00 8.20
CA PRO A 337 -43.22 -12.13 7.10
C PRO A 337 -43.77 -13.56 6.98
N ARG A 338 -45.09 -13.72 6.86
CA ARG A 338 -45.73 -15.05 6.69
C ARG A 338 -45.75 -15.55 5.25
N PHE A 339 -45.60 -14.65 4.28
CA PHE A 339 -45.44 -15.00 2.87
C PHE A 339 -44.10 -14.49 2.36
N ASN A 340 -43.33 -15.38 1.73
CA ASN A 340 -42.20 -15.00 0.90
C ASN A 340 -42.74 -14.37 -0.39
N THR A 341 -42.53 -13.05 -0.54
CA THR A 341 -43.02 -12.27 -1.69
C THR A 341 -41.89 -11.64 -2.49
N GLN A 342 -41.88 -11.95 -3.78
CA GLN A 342 -41.02 -11.38 -4.82
C GLN A 342 -41.86 -10.49 -5.74
N LEU A 343 -41.25 -9.40 -6.22
CA LEU A 343 -41.88 -8.41 -7.08
C LEU A 343 -40.80 -7.80 -7.95
N ASP A 344 -40.82 -8.11 -9.23
CA ASP A 344 -39.69 -7.81 -10.12
C ASP A 344 -40.16 -7.18 -11.42
N PHE A 345 -39.60 -6.02 -11.73
CA PHE A 345 -39.87 -5.27 -12.95
C PHE A 345 -39.11 -5.90 -14.11
N HIS A 346 -39.77 -6.05 -15.27
CA HIS A 346 -39.11 -6.61 -16.47
C HIS A 346 -37.99 -5.71 -17.00
N ARG A 347 -37.99 -4.41 -16.65
CA ARG A 347 -36.96 -3.45 -17.03
C ARG A 347 -36.42 -2.74 -15.79
N ARG A 348 -35.12 -2.49 -15.78
CA ARG A 348 -34.42 -1.73 -14.73
C ARG A 348 -34.66 -0.22 -14.77
N SER A 349 -35.32 0.29 -15.82
CA SER A 349 -35.62 1.72 -16.00
C SER A 349 -36.78 1.93 -17.00
N TYR A 350 -37.63 2.92 -16.69
CA TYR A 350 -38.77 3.35 -17.49
C TYR A 350 -38.76 4.88 -17.68
N GLY A 351 -39.14 5.35 -18.86
CA GLY A 351 -39.38 6.75 -19.19
C GLY A 351 -40.86 7.13 -19.18
N PRO A 352 -41.18 8.43 -19.26
CA PRO A 352 -42.56 8.90 -19.39
C PRO A 352 -43.27 8.29 -20.61
N GLY A 353 -44.52 7.86 -20.44
CA GLY A 353 -45.31 7.20 -21.48
C GLY A 353 -45.01 5.71 -21.73
N GLU A 354 -43.96 5.13 -21.14
CA GLU A 354 -43.68 3.70 -21.29
C GLU A 354 -44.62 2.81 -20.46
N THR A 355 -44.78 1.55 -20.90
CA THR A 355 -45.50 0.52 -20.14
C THR A 355 -44.56 -0.14 -19.13
N VAL A 356 -44.95 -0.10 -17.86
CA VAL A 356 -44.35 -0.84 -16.76
C VAL A 356 -44.95 -2.23 -16.73
N GLU A 357 -44.09 -3.23 -16.70
CA GLU A 357 -44.43 -4.64 -16.54
C GLU A 357 -43.66 -5.21 -15.36
N ALA A 358 -44.34 -5.98 -14.52
CA ALA A 358 -43.74 -6.66 -13.38
C ALA A 358 -44.38 -8.02 -13.14
N ASP A 359 -43.57 -9.00 -12.76
CA ASP A 359 -44.02 -10.28 -12.25
C ASP A 359 -44.02 -10.24 -10.71
N PHE A 360 -45.12 -10.66 -10.09
CA PHE A 360 -45.25 -10.86 -8.65
C PHE A 360 -45.36 -12.36 -8.37
N HIS A 361 -44.65 -12.84 -7.35
CA HIS A 361 -44.67 -14.25 -6.93
C HIS A 361 -44.75 -14.34 -5.40
N ALA A 362 -45.61 -15.23 -4.90
CA ALA A 362 -45.84 -15.44 -3.48
C ALA A 362 -45.83 -16.94 -3.14
N THR A 363 -44.99 -17.30 -2.17
CA THR A 363 -44.93 -18.62 -1.51
C THR A 363 -45.15 -18.46 -0.01
N LYS A 364 -45.63 -19.50 0.65
CA LYS A 364 -45.78 -19.49 2.11
C LYS A 364 -44.41 -19.57 2.79
N ALA A 365 -44.29 -19.14 4.04
CA ALA A 365 -43.01 -19.19 4.77
C ALA A 365 -42.49 -20.62 4.89
N GLU A 366 -43.40 -21.58 5.11
CA GLU A 366 -43.16 -23.02 5.11
C GLU A 366 -43.01 -23.65 3.71
N GLY A 367 -42.98 -22.84 2.64
CA GLY A 367 -42.93 -23.28 1.25
C GLY A 367 -44.29 -23.66 0.66
N GLY A 368 -44.30 -23.94 -0.65
CA GLY A 368 -45.52 -24.12 -1.43
C GLY A 368 -46.15 -22.80 -1.91
N PRO A 369 -46.91 -22.82 -3.02
CA PRO A 369 -47.44 -21.61 -3.64
C PRO A 369 -48.61 -21.01 -2.87
N VAL A 370 -48.67 -19.68 -2.80
CA VAL A 370 -49.85 -18.93 -2.34
C VAL A 370 -50.83 -18.85 -3.52
N ALA A 371 -51.42 -20.00 -3.86
CA ALA A 371 -52.20 -20.19 -5.08
C ALA A 371 -53.65 -19.67 -4.98
N ASN A 372 -54.17 -19.09 -6.07
CA ASN A 372 -55.54 -18.54 -6.16
C ASN A 372 -55.90 -17.48 -5.09
N ALA A 373 -54.88 -16.89 -4.45
CA ALA A 373 -55.01 -15.87 -3.43
C ALA A 373 -55.44 -14.53 -4.03
N LYS A 374 -56.11 -13.69 -3.24
CA LYS A 374 -56.58 -12.38 -3.70
C LYS A 374 -55.41 -11.39 -3.70
N VAL A 375 -55.19 -10.71 -4.81
CA VAL A 375 -54.13 -9.72 -4.96
C VAL A 375 -54.72 -8.35 -5.30
N ARG A 376 -54.25 -7.31 -4.63
CA ARG A 376 -54.59 -5.91 -4.87
C ARG A 376 -53.33 -5.15 -5.22
N VAL A 377 -53.29 -4.57 -6.41
CA VAL A 377 -52.14 -3.86 -6.95
C VAL A 377 -52.49 -2.38 -7.08
N ASN A 378 -51.71 -1.52 -6.43
CA ASN A 378 -51.82 -0.07 -6.53
C ASN A 378 -50.47 0.51 -6.98
N ALA A 379 -50.44 1.20 -8.10
CA ALA A 379 -49.29 2.01 -8.51
C ALA A 379 -49.58 3.48 -8.20
N THR A 380 -48.72 4.11 -7.40
CA THR A 380 -48.75 5.55 -7.12
C THR A 380 -47.56 6.24 -7.75
N LEU A 381 -47.77 7.46 -8.25
CA LEU A 381 -46.74 8.32 -8.84
C LEU A 381 -47.02 9.76 -8.43
N ASP A 382 -46.01 10.44 -7.89
CA ASP A 382 -46.10 11.84 -7.42
C ASP A 382 -47.34 12.06 -6.53
N ASP A 383 -47.50 11.17 -5.55
CA ASP A 383 -48.59 11.09 -4.56
C ASP A 383 -50.02 10.85 -5.13
N ARG A 384 -50.13 10.45 -6.41
CA ARG A 384 -51.41 10.09 -7.06
C ARG A 384 -51.46 8.63 -7.48
N VAL A 385 -52.60 7.96 -7.31
CA VAL A 385 -52.81 6.61 -7.84
C VAL A 385 -52.95 6.69 -9.36
N ILE A 386 -52.04 6.06 -10.12
CA ILE A 386 -52.07 5.98 -11.58
C ILE A 386 -52.62 4.65 -12.09
N HIS A 387 -52.57 3.60 -11.27
CA HIS A 387 -53.15 2.30 -11.58
C HIS A 387 -53.66 1.63 -10.30
N SER A 388 -54.82 0.96 -10.39
CA SER A 388 -55.38 0.15 -9.31
C SER A 388 -56.16 -1.01 -9.89
N VAL A 389 -55.76 -2.23 -9.56
CA VAL A 389 -56.41 -3.46 -10.05
C VAL A 389 -56.51 -4.51 -8.93
N ARG A 390 -57.54 -5.35 -9.02
CA ARG A 390 -57.68 -6.57 -8.22
C ARG A 390 -57.53 -7.76 -9.16
N THR A 391 -56.68 -8.71 -8.77
CA THR A 391 -56.37 -9.93 -9.53
C THR A 391 -56.21 -11.10 -8.56
N THR A 392 -55.86 -12.28 -9.06
CA THR A 392 -55.52 -13.45 -8.23
C THR A 392 -54.18 -14.04 -8.68
N THR A 393 -53.50 -14.73 -7.76
CA THR A 393 -52.35 -15.56 -8.13
C THR A 393 -52.81 -16.80 -8.91
N ASN A 394 -51.95 -17.34 -9.76
CA ASN A 394 -52.15 -18.62 -10.44
C ASN A 394 -51.81 -19.81 -9.51
N ASN A 395 -51.88 -21.04 -10.02
CA ASN A 395 -51.54 -22.27 -9.28
C ASN A 395 -50.09 -22.31 -8.76
N ASN A 396 -49.19 -21.52 -9.35
CA ASN A 396 -47.78 -21.41 -8.93
C ASN A 396 -47.55 -20.22 -7.98
N GLY A 397 -48.61 -19.53 -7.52
CA GLY A 397 -48.48 -18.38 -6.63
C GLY A 397 -48.06 -17.07 -7.32
N SER A 398 -48.11 -17.00 -8.66
CA SER A 398 -47.65 -15.82 -9.42
C SER A 398 -48.79 -15.05 -10.09
N CYS A 399 -48.62 -13.74 -10.29
CA CYS A 399 -49.47 -12.94 -11.17
C CYS A 399 -48.65 -11.87 -11.93
N LYS A 400 -49.04 -11.59 -13.18
CA LYS A 400 -48.44 -10.54 -14.02
C LYS A 400 -49.13 -9.20 -13.78
N ILE A 401 -48.36 -8.12 -13.81
CA ILE A 401 -48.80 -6.73 -13.59
C ILE A 401 -48.34 -5.90 -14.79
N ALA A 402 -49.24 -5.14 -15.41
CA ALA A 402 -48.89 -4.23 -16.51
C ALA A 402 -49.74 -2.94 -16.47
N PHE A 403 -49.09 -1.78 -16.61
CA PHE A 403 -49.74 -0.46 -16.68
C PHE A 403 -48.84 0.58 -17.36
N SER A 404 -49.43 1.60 -17.99
CA SER A 404 -48.65 2.67 -18.67
C SER A 404 -48.41 3.87 -17.75
N LEU A 405 -47.21 4.44 -17.83
CA LEU A 405 -46.85 5.68 -17.14
C LEU A 405 -47.45 6.91 -17.87
N PRO A 406 -47.78 7.99 -17.16
CA PRO A 406 -48.13 9.27 -17.79
C PRO A 406 -47.00 9.81 -18.69
N SER A 407 -47.35 10.54 -19.74
CA SER A 407 -46.39 11.22 -20.63
C SER A 407 -45.65 12.40 -19.97
N HIS A 408 -46.16 12.89 -18.85
CA HIS A 408 -45.55 13.95 -18.04
C HIS A 408 -45.50 13.52 -16.59
N ILE A 409 -44.30 13.57 -16.00
CA ILE A 409 -43.99 13.15 -14.63
C ILE A 409 -43.14 14.26 -14.00
N ALA A 410 -43.42 14.65 -12.76
CA ALA A 410 -42.83 15.84 -12.15
C ALA A 410 -41.67 15.50 -11.19
N ARG A 411 -41.79 14.44 -10.39
CA ARG A 411 -40.80 14.05 -9.36
C ARG A 411 -40.28 12.62 -9.49
N ALA A 412 -40.85 11.80 -10.36
CA ALA A 412 -40.54 10.37 -10.48
C ALA A 412 -40.72 9.57 -9.18
N ALA A 413 -41.59 10.05 -8.27
CA ALA A 413 -41.87 9.39 -7.00
C ALA A 413 -42.86 8.23 -7.20
N GLY A 414 -42.44 7.22 -7.97
CA GLY A 414 -43.23 6.04 -8.33
C GLY A 414 -43.09 4.90 -7.33
N LYS A 415 -44.20 4.34 -6.84
CA LYS A 415 -44.23 3.14 -5.99
C LYS A 415 -45.29 2.16 -6.49
N LEU A 416 -44.92 0.89 -6.57
CA LEU A 416 -45.83 -0.22 -6.82
C LEU A 416 -46.06 -0.98 -5.51
N LEU A 417 -47.27 -0.90 -4.98
CA LEU A 417 -47.73 -1.65 -3.81
C LEU A 417 -48.56 -2.84 -4.27
N VAL A 418 -48.11 -4.05 -3.94
CA VAL A 418 -48.84 -5.30 -4.13
C VAL A 418 -49.22 -5.86 -2.77
N VAL A 419 -50.49 -6.14 -2.57
CA VAL A 419 -51.03 -6.72 -1.33
C VAL A 419 -51.68 -8.05 -1.68
N VAL A 420 -51.19 -9.13 -1.08
CA VAL A 420 -51.72 -10.49 -1.22
C VAL A 420 -52.45 -10.90 0.06
N GLU A 421 -53.58 -11.58 -0.09
CA GLU A 421 -54.46 -12.04 0.98
C GLU A 421 -54.84 -13.51 0.73
N ASP A 422 -54.40 -14.39 1.63
CA ASP A 422 -54.74 -15.83 1.65
C ASP A 422 -55.08 -16.26 3.09
N SER A 423 -56.14 -17.06 3.24
CA SER A 423 -56.61 -17.62 4.53
C SER A 423 -56.60 -16.66 5.74
N GLY A 424 -56.95 -15.38 5.52
CA GLY A 424 -56.97 -14.34 6.56
C GLY A 424 -55.60 -13.73 6.92
N THR A 425 -54.50 -14.22 6.34
CA THR A 425 -53.19 -13.58 6.39
C THR A 425 -53.03 -12.62 5.23
N GLN A 426 -52.52 -11.42 5.50
CA GLN A 426 -52.31 -10.37 4.50
C GLN A 426 -50.87 -9.85 4.58
N GLU A 427 -50.15 -9.90 3.46
CA GLU A 427 -48.83 -9.28 3.32
C GLU A 427 -48.78 -8.27 2.19
N ALA A 428 -47.88 -7.29 2.33
CA ALA A 428 -47.73 -6.18 1.42
C ALA A 428 -46.26 -6.02 0.99
N LYS A 429 -46.01 -6.12 -0.32
CA LYS A 429 -44.71 -5.82 -0.93
C LYS A 429 -44.81 -4.47 -1.63
N THR A 430 -43.88 -3.56 -1.33
CA THR A 430 -43.75 -2.29 -2.06
C THR A 430 -42.39 -2.25 -2.74
N LYS A 431 -42.34 -1.85 -4.01
CA LYS A 431 -41.09 -1.57 -4.74
C LYS A 431 -41.20 -0.22 -5.43
N THR A 432 -40.14 0.57 -5.38
CA THR A 432 -40.05 1.84 -6.13
C THR A 432 -40.02 1.53 -7.63
N ILE A 433 -40.86 2.20 -8.42
CA ILE A 433 -40.84 2.07 -9.89
C ILE A 433 -39.61 2.83 -10.38
N PRO A 434 -38.68 2.22 -11.13
CA PRO A 434 -37.45 2.89 -11.57
C PRO A 434 -37.74 3.83 -12.75
N ILE A 435 -38.18 5.05 -12.45
CA ILE A 435 -38.57 6.06 -13.45
C ILE A 435 -37.42 7.06 -13.64
N GLN A 436 -36.90 7.18 -14.87
CA GLN A 436 -35.81 8.10 -15.18
C GLN A 436 -36.33 9.41 -15.79
N LEU A 437 -35.90 10.56 -15.23
CA LEU A 437 -36.24 11.88 -15.76
C LEU A 437 -34.99 12.67 -16.17
N GLY A 438 -34.82 12.84 -17.48
CA GLY A 438 -33.99 13.87 -18.12
C GLY A 438 -32.47 13.70 -18.05
N ARG A 439 -31.91 13.41 -16.87
CA ARG A 439 -30.46 13.32 -16.64
C ARG A 439 -30.05 11.92 -16.24
N ILE A 440 -28.98 11.44 -16.85
CA ILE A 440 -28.25 10.24 -16.47
C ILE A 440 -26.78 10.58 -16.31
N GLU A 441 -26.10 9.89 -15.42
CA GLU A 441 -24.66 10.01 -15.21
C GLU A 441 -23.99 8.81 -15.86
N ILE A 442 -23.12 9.06 -16.84
CA ILE A 442 -22.38 8.03 -17.55
C ILE A 442 -20.91 8.38 -17.53
N ASP A 443 -20.12 7.49 -16.94
CA ASP A 443 -18.68 7.53 -16.94
C ASP A 443 -18.14 6.57 -18.00
N PHE A 444 -17.15 7.02 -18.78
CA PHE A 444 -16.50 6.25 -19.84
C PHE A 444 -15.05 5.93 -19.48
N TYR A 445 -14.68 4.66 -19.62
CA TYR A 445 -13.38 4.09 -19.26
C TYR A 445 -12.77 3.39 -20.49
N PRO A 446 -11.97 4.10 -21.32
CA PRO A 446 -11.16 3.47 -22.35
C PRO A 446 -10.20 2.44 -21.74
N GLU A 447 -10.06 1.28 -22.37
CA GLU A 447 -9.16 0.22 -21.90
C GLU A 447 -7.70 0.71 -21.97
N GLY A 448 -6.99 0.68 -20.83
CA GLY A 448 -5.68 1.35 -20.70
C GLY A 448 -5.75 2.86 -20.38
N GLY A 449 -6.93 3.44 -20.15
CA GLY A 449 -7.10 4.76 -19.53
C GLY A 449 -7.11 5.97 -20.46
N TYR A 450 -6.93 5.78 -21.77
CA TYR A 450 -6.95 6.83 -22.79
C TYR A 450 -7.62 6.37 -24.07
N LEU A 451 -8.27 7.30 -24.78
CA LEU A 451 -8.83 7.08 -26.11
C LEU A 451 -7.76 7.48 -27.14
N VAL A 452 -7.18 6.54 -27.89
CA VAL A 452 -6.00 6.78 -28.75
C VAL A 452 -6.35 6.82 -30.24
N ASP A 453 -5.97 7.87 -30.96
CA ASP A 453 -6.31 8.06 -32.38
C ASP A 453 -5.80 6.92 -33.28
N GLY A 454 -6.58 6.54 -34.29
CA GLY A 454 -6.17 5.59 -35.34
C GLY A 454 -5.93 4.14 -34.90
N LEU A 455 -6.22 3.79 -33.65
CA LEU A 455 -6.17 2.42 -33.13
C LEU A 455 -7.58 1.94 -32.73
N LEU A 456 -7.83 0.63 -32.73
CA LEU A 456 -9.08 0.09 -32.18
C LEU A 456 -9.04 0.17 -30.65
N ASN A 457 -9.96 0.97 -30.09
CA ASN A 457 -10.12 1.18 -28.66
C ASN A 457 -11.38 0.46 -28.17
N ARG A 458 -11.26 -0.33 -27.10
CA ARG A 458 -12.41 -0.75 -26.29
C ARG A 458 -12.68 0.31 -25.23
N VAL A 459 -13.95 0.63 -25.01
CA VAL A 459 -14.41 1.59 -24.01
C VAL A 459 -15.51 0.95 -23.18
N TYR A 460 -15.23 0.77 -21.89
CA TYR A 460 -16.20 0.40 -20.88
C TYR A 460 -16.98 1.64 -20.44
N PHE A 461 -18.18 1.46 -19.91
CA PHE A 461 -18.92 2.54 -19.27
C PHE A 461 -19.75 2.03 -18.09
N SER A 462 -20.01 2.92 -17.14
CA SER A 462 -20.99 2.73 -16.06
C SER A 462 -22.04 3.82 -16.17
N ALA A 463 -23.31 3.44 -16.15
CA ALA A 463 -24.47 4.32 -16.26
C ALA A 463 -25.34 4.24 -15.01
N ARG A 464 -25.59 5.40 -14.42
CA ARG A 464 -26.31 5.55 -13.16
C ARG A 464 -27.36 6.66 -13.20
N ASP A 465 -28.36 6.54 -12.34
CA ASP A 465 -29.33 7.61 -12.08
C ASP A 465 -28.74 8.68 -11.15
N SER A 466 -29.53 9.72 -10.85
CA SER A 466 -29.15 10.80 -9.92
C SER A 466 -29.04 10.37 -8.45
N LEU A 467 -29.39 9.12 -8.12
CA LEU A 467 -29.24 8.50 -6.80
C LEU A 467 -28.04 7.53 -6.77
N GLY A 468 -27.28 7.43 -7.86
CA GLY A 468 -26.14 6.52 -8.01
C GLY A 468 -26.53 5.07 -8.35
N LYS A 469 -27.81 4.75 -8.53
CA LYS A 469 -28.26 3.39 -8.85
C LYS A 469 -28.01 3.04 -10.32
N PRO A 470 -27.70 1.77 -10.65
CA PRO A 470 -27.43 1.39 -12.03
C PRO A 470 -28.69 1.47 -12.92
N ILE A 471 -28.55 1.98 -14.14
CA ILE A 471 -29.65 2.11 -15.10
C ILE A 471 -29.40 1.32 -16.38
N HIS A 472 -30.48 0.84 -17.00
CA HIS A 472 -30.41 0.26 -18.35
C HIS A 472 -30.74 1.33 -19.40
N PHE A 473 -29.87 1.53 -20.38
CA PHE A 473 -30.11 2.43 -21.52
C PHE A 473 -29.54 1.85 -22.82
N ALA A 474 -30.04 2.37 -23.95
CA ALA A 474 -29.47 2.19 -25.27
C ALA A 474 -29.24 3.55 -25.94
N GLY A 475 -28.27 3.64 -26.84
CA GLY A 475 -27.92 4.89 -27.51
C GLY A 475 -26.88 4.74 -28.62
N GLU A 476 -26.46 5.87 -29.16
CA GLU A 476 -25.48 5.97 -30.25
C GLU A 476 -24.34 6.91 -29.87
N ILE A 477 -23.10 6.52 -30.16
CA ILE A 477 -21.96 7.44 -30.17
C ILE A 477 -21.98 8.20 -31.48
N GLN A 478 -21.96 9.53 -31.39
CA GLN A 478 -21.93 10.44 -32.53
C GLN A 478 -20.72 11.37 -32.45
N THR A 479 -20.27 11.86 -33.61
CA THR A 479 -19.31 12.97 -33.68
C THR A 479 -20.00 14.30 -33.36
N HIS A 480 -19.22 15.36 -33.11
CA HIS A 480 -19.74 16.74 -33.03
C HIS A 480 -20.44 17.22 -34.33
N GLN A 481 -20.36 16.47 -35.43
CA GLN A 481 -21.08 16.73 -36.68
C GLN A 481 -22.39 15.92 -36.78
N ASN A 482 -22.81 15.26 -35.69
CA ASN A 482 -23.94 14.33 -35.59
C ASN A 482 -23.82 13.12 -36.53
N GLU A 483 -22.59 12.75 -36.93
CA GLU A 483 -22.33 11.52 -37.67
C GLU A 483 -22.31 10.35 -36.68
N ARG A 484 -23.10 9.30 -36.94
CA ARG A 484 -23.10 8.09 -36.10
C ARG A 484 -21.84 7.26 -36.29
N VAL A 485 -21.21 6.89 -35.18
CA VAL A 485 -19.99 6.09 -35.12
C VAL A 485 -20.29 4.64 -34.78
N THR A 486 -21.02 4.40 -33.69
CA THR A 486 -21.41 3.06 -33.22
C THR A 486 -22.61 3.13 -32.26
N THR A 487 -23.26 1.99 -32.03
CA THR A 487 -24.36 1.83 -31.06
C THR A 487 -23.81 1.31 -29.73
N ILE A 488 -24.41 1.70 -28.61
CA ILE A 488 -24.06 1.19 -27.27
C ILE A 488 -25.33 0.85 -26.49
N GLU A 489 -25.25 -0.20 -25.67
CA GLU A 489 -26.33 -0.62 -24.78
C GLU A 489 -25.78 -1.16 -23.46
N THR A 490 -26.54 -0.98 -22.39
CA THR A 490 -26.19 -1.55 -21.07
C THR A 490 -26.34 -3.06 -21.13
N ILE A 491 -25.33 -3.79 -20.63
CA ILE A 491 -25.34 -5.25 -20.58
C ILE A 491 -25.85 -5.72 -19.21
N ARG A 492 -25.22 -5.27 -18.12
CA ARG A 492 -25.58 -5.69 -16.76
C ARG A 492 -25.20 -4.64 -15.72
N ASP A 493 -26.02 -4.47 -14.69
CA ASP A 493 -25.76 -3.62 -13.51
C ASP A 493 -25.25 -2.21 -13.89
N GLY A 494 -25.89 -1.58 -14.89
CA GLY A 494 -25.53 -0.26 -15.42
C GLY A 494 -24.27 -0.23 -16.28
N MET A 495 -23.58 -1.34 -16.44
CA MET A 495 -22.31 -1.43 -17.15
C MET A 495 -22.48 -1.99 -18.57
N GLY A 496 -21.60 -1.55 -19.46
CA GLY A 496 -21.47 -2.07 -20.81
C GLY A 496 -20.11 -1.74 -21.40
N ARG A 497 -19.87 -2.22 -22.63
CA ARG A 497 -18.63 -1.95 -23.38
C ARG A 497 -18.92 -1.84 -24.87
N PHE A 498 -18.14 -1.03 -25.58
CA PHE A 498 -18.18 -0.90 -27.04
C PHE A 498 -16.77 -0.69 -27.60
N GLU A 499 -16.61 -0.88 -28.90
CA GLU A 499 -15.33 -0.72 -29.59
C GLU A 499 -15.47 0.23 -30.78
N PHE A 500 -14.46 1.09 -30.99
CA PHE A 500 -14.37 1.94 -32.20
C PHE A 500 -12.93 2.44 -32.43
N VAL A 501 -12.68 2.97 -33.62
CA VAL A 501 -11.43 3.67 -33.96
C VAL A 501 -11.70 5.18 -33.91
N PRO A 502 -11.17 5.92 -32.91
CA PRO A 502 -11.32 7.36 -32.84
C PRO A 502 -10.39 8.05 -33.86
N GLU A 503 -10.87 9.14 -34.43
CA GLU A 503 -10.16 9.97 -35.40
C GLU A 503 -9.48 11.16 -34.70
N ARG A 504 -8.33 11.55 -35.24
CA ARG A 504 -7.52 12.64 -34.70
C ARG A 504 -8.27 13.96 -34.65
N GLY A 505 -8.39 14.53 -33.46
CA GLY A 505 -9.03 15.84 -33.23
C GLY A 505 -10.55 15.84 -33.29
N LYS A 506 -11.22 14.71 -33.63
CA LYS A 506 -12.67 14.58 -33.46
C LYS A 506 -13.01 14.49 -31.96
N ARG A 507 -14.24 14.89 -31.63
CA ARG A 507 -14.84 14.75 -30.30
C ARG A 507 -16.13 13.96 -30.44
N TYR A 508 -16.39 13.11 -29.44
CA TYR A 508 -17.47 12.14 -29.45
C TYR A 508 -18.41 12.35 -28.27
N SER A 509 -19.69 12.11 -28.49
CA SER A 509 -20.74 12.23 -27.49
C SER A 509 -21.80 11.16 -27.68
N LEU A 510 -22.39 10.72 -26.58
CA LEU A 510 -23.50 9.77 -26.56
C LEU A 510 -24.82 10.51 -26.75
N VAL A 511 -25.67 9.99 -27.63
CA VAL A 511 -27.10 10.31 -27.73
C VAL A 511 -27.88 9.10 -27.23
N VAL A 512 -28.67 9.28 -26.18
CA VAL A 512 -29.48 8.21 -25.59
C VAL A 512 -30.77 8.07 -26.39
N THR A 513 -31.08 6.85 -26.85
CA THR A 513 -32.30 6.54 -27.60
C THR A 513 -33.38 5.94 -26.71
N THR A 514 -33.00 5.20 -25.66
CA THR A 514 -33.90 4.57 -24.68
C THR A 514 -33.30 4.64 -23.28
N PRO A 515 -34.04 5.05 -22.22
CA PRO A 515 -35.43 5.50 -22.26
C PRO A 515 -35.59 6.90 -22.87
N VAL A 516 -36.80 7.17 -23.39
CA VAL A 516 -37.14 8.43 -24.08
C VAL A 516 -37.15 9.60 -23.10
N GLY A 517 -36.69 10.77 -23.56
CA GLY A 517 -36.74 12.02 -22.80
C GLY A 517 -35.44 12.40 -22.08
N ILE A 518 -34.38 11.59 -22.20
CA ILE A 518 -33.03 11.96 -21.76
C ILE A 518 -32.42 12.91 -22.80
N THR A 519 -32.26 14.18 -22.42
CA THR A 519 -31.73 15.24 -23.29
C THR A 519 -30.26 15.56 -23.02
N HIS A 520 -29.70 15.03 -21.93
CA HIS A 520 -28.28 15.15 -21.63
C HIS A 520 -27.46 14.27 -22.59
N SER A 521 -26.38 14.83 -23.14
CA SER A 521 -25.46 14.11 -24.04
C SER A 521 -24.07 14.01 -23.41
N PRO A 522 -23.77 12.90 -22.70
CA PRO A 522 -22.45 12.65 -22.12
C PRO A 522 -21.35 12.67 -23.18
N LYS A 523 -20.19 13.27 -22.85
CA LYS A 523 -19.04 13.36 -23.74
C LYS A 523 -18.00 12.29 -23.40
N LEU A 524 -17.40 11.70 -24.42
CA LEU A 524 -16.29 10.77 -24.23
C LEU A 524 -15.01 11.53 -23.86
N PRO A 525 -14.00 10.85 -23.27
CA PRO A 525 -12.69 11.41 -23.01
C PRO A 525 -12.01 11.99 -24.27
N ALA A 526 -11.10 12.93 -24.07
CA ALA A 526 -10.33 13.52 -25.18
C ALA A 526 -9.44 12.46 -25.87
N VAL A 527 -9.39 12.53 -27.19
CA VAL A 527 -8.53 11.66 -28.01
C VAL A 527 -7.07 12.09 -27.87
N VAL A 528 -6.19 11.16 -27.51
CA VAL A 528 -4.74 11.36 -27.39
C VAL A 528 -3.98 10.65 -28.52
N ARG A 529 -2.68 10.95 -28.64
CA ARG A 529 -1.76 10.36 -29.62
C ARG A 529 -0.60 9.68 -28.91
N ALA A 530 0.06 8.73 -29.57
CA ALA A 530 1.33 8.15 -29.12
C ALA A 530 1.29 7.54 -27.69
N PHE A 531 0.16 6.95 -27.31
CA PHE A 531 0.05 5.96 -26.24
C PHE A 531 -0.22 4.58 -26.86
N PRO A 532 0.12 3.47 -26.19
CA PRO A 532 -0.40 2.16 -26.58
C PRO A 532 -1.89 2.04 -26.17
N VAL A 533 -2.60 1.08 -26.76
CA VAL A 533 -3.89 0.56 -26.28
C VAL A 533 -3.66 -0.87 -25.81
N LEU A 534 -4.23 -1.22 -24.66
CA LEU A 534 -4.18 -2.57 -24.08
C LEU A 534 -5.56 -3.24 -24.25
N ASP A 535 -5.57 -4.50 -24.64
CA ASP A 535 -6.77 -5.31 -24.84
C ASP A 535 -6.53 -6.70 -24.24
N THR A 536 -7.28 -7.05 -23.18
CA THR A 536 -7.18 -8.35 -22.49
C THR A 536 -8.28 -9.35 -22.88
N GLY A 537 -8.97 -9.15 -24.00
CA GLY A 537 -10.01 -10.06 -24.51
C GLY A 537 -11.23 -10.21 -23.59
N SER A 538 -11.31 -11.34 -22.89
CA SER A 538 -12.36 -11.63 -21.90
C SER A 538 -12.13 -10.95 -20.55
N GLY A 539 -10.90 -10.53 -20.23
CA GLY A 539 -10.56 -9.99 -18.90
C GLY A 539 -10.70 -10.97 -17.73
N VAL A 540 -11.07 -12.23 -18.02
CA VAL A 540 -11.25 -13.34 -17.07
C VAL A 540 -10.50 -14.54 -17.60
N PHE A 541 -9.61 -15.07 -16.77
CA PHE A 541 -8.66 -16.15 -17.09
C PHE A 541 -8.86 -17.32 -16.13
N ASP A 542 -8.68 -18.54 -16.63
CA ASP A 542 -8.62 -19.73 -15.78
C ASP A 542 -7.28 -19.85 -15.07
N ILE A 543 -7.18 -20.79 -14.12
CA ILE A 543 -5.98 -20.91 -13.28
C ILE A 543 -4.73 -21.21 -14.12
N ASP A 544 -4.73 -22.25 -14.94
CA ASP A 544 -3.50 -22.66 -15.66
C ASP A 544 -3.18 -21.76 -16.87
N GLU A 545 -3.96 -20.70 -17.09
CA GLU A 545 -3.77 -19.75 -18.17
C GLU A 545 -2.84 -18.60 -17.77
N ALA A 546 -1.85 -18.35 -18.63
CA ALA A 546 -1.08 -17.13 -18.62
C ALA A 546 -1.95 -15.97 -19.15
N ILE A 547 -1.82 -14.78 -18.56
CA ILE A 547 -2.61 -13.61 -18.98
C ILE A 547 -2.22 -13.24 -20.42
N THR A 548 -3.14 -13.43 -21.35
CA THR A 548 -2.97 -13.04 -22.75
C THR A 548 -3.50 -11.62 -22.97
N MET A 549 -2.80 -10.86 -23.81
CA MET A 549 -3.15 -9.48 -24.12
C MET A 549 -2.64 -9.07 -25.50
N ASN A 550 -3.37 -8.19 -26.17
CA ASN A 550 -2.90 -7.49 -27.36
C ASN A 550 -2.54 -6.05 -26.99
N ILE A 551 -1.33 -5.61 -27.35
CA ILE A 551 -0.91 -4.21 -27.20
C ILE A 551 -0.77 -3.59 -28.58
N ARG A 552 -1.62 -2.60 -28.87
CA ARG A 552 -1.62 -1.86 -30.14
C ARG A 552 -0.85 -0.56 -29.96
N THR A 553 0.09 -0.21 -30.83
CA THR A 553 0.84 1.06 -30.72
C THR A 553 1.30 1.60 -32.08
N GLN A 554 1.43 2.92 -32.17
CA GLN A 554 1.92 3.63 -33.36
C GLN A 554 3.44 3.90 -33.36
N THR A 555 4.12 3.55 -32.27
CA THR A 555 5.52 3.89 -32.01
C THR A 555 6.24 2.68 -31.45
N GLU A 556 7.46 2.38 -31.93
CA GLU A 556 8.28 1.38 -31.25
C GLU A 556 8.59 1.78 -29.81
N ARG A 557 8.47 0.82 -28.87
CA ARG A 557 8.75 1.05 -27.45
C ARG A 557 9.49 -0.12 -26.83
N ARG A 558 10.27 0.16 -25.79
CA ARG A 558 10.71 -0.85 -24.83
C ARG A 558 9.86 -0.67 -23.58
N VAL A 559 9.20 -1.74 -23.15
CA VAL A 559 8.30 -1.72 -22.00
C VAL A 559 8.60 -2.87 -21.04
N ILE A 560 8.22 -2.68 -19.78
CA ILE A 560 8.03 -3.76 -18.81
C ILE A 560 6.53 -3.90 -18.57
N ILE A 561 6.02 -5.11 -18.64
CA ILE A 561 4.65 -5.45 -18.25
C ILE A 561 4.73 -6.13 -16.88
N ARG A 562 3.95 -5.65 -15.90
CA ARG A 562 3.83 -6.25 -14.57
C ARG A 562 2.40 -6.71 -14.32
N ALA A 563 2.26 -7.81 -13.60
CA ALA A 563 1.03 -8.23 -12.96
C ALA A 563 1.21 -8.19 -11.44
N VAL A 564 0.31 -7.50 -10.75
CA VAL A 564 0.28 -7.37 -9.29
C VAL A 564 -1.07 -7.88 -8.79
N CYS A 565 -1.07 -8.82 -7.85
CA CYS A 565 -2.28 -9.31 -7.18
C CYS A 565 -2.17 -9.00 -5.69
N ARG A 566 -3.19 -8.34 -5.12
CA ARG A 566 -3.27 -7.96 -3.69
C ARG A 566 -1.98 -7.34 -3.10
N GLY A 567 -1.28 -6.54 -3.91
CA GLY A 567 -0.04 -5.84 -3.54
C GLY A 567 1.26 -6.64 -3.72
N GLN A 568 1.22 -7.87 -4.28
CA GLN A 568 2.38 -8.72 -4.57
C GLN A 568 2.65 -8.79 -6.08
N LEU A 569 3.91 -8.69 -6.50
CA LEU A 569 4.33 -8.91 -7.89
C LEU A 569 4.22 -10.41 -8.23
N VAL A 570 3.31 -10.75 -9.15
CA VAL A 570 2.99 -12.14 -9.53
C VAL A 570 3.40 -12.49 -10.98
N GLY A 571 3.75 -11.49 -11.80
CA GLY A 571 4.33 -11.68 -13.13
C GLY A 571 5.09 -10.44 -13.61
N GLU A 572 6.19 -10.62 -14.33
CA GLU A 572 6.89 -9.54 -15.05
C GLU A 572 7.39 -10.03 -16.42
N LYS A 573 7.32 -9.17 -17.45
CA LYS A 573 7.91 -9.44 -18.77
C LYS A 573 8.44 -8.18 -19.44
N GLN A 574 9.70 -8.21 -19.88
CA GLN A 574 10.29 -7.19 -20.76
C GLN A 574 9.91 -7.46 -22.22
N VAL A 575 9.46 -6.43 -22.93
CA VAL A 575 8.98 -6.52 -24.32
C VAL A 575 9.46 -5.33 -25.14
N ARG A 576 9.85 -5.55 -26.40
CA ARG A 576 9.96 -4.49 -27.41
C ARG A 576 8.70 -4.54 -28.27
N LEU A 577 7.87 -3.50 -28.17
CA LEU A 577 6.65 -3.37 -28.98
C LEU A 577 7.02 -2.83 -30.36
N GLY A 578 6.56 -3.51 -31.41
CA GLY A 578 6.56 -3.00 -32.78
C GLY A 578 5.35 -2.12 -33.06
N ILE A 579 5.39 -1.39 -34.17
CA ILE A 579 4.25 -0.62 -34.67
C ILE A 579 3.16 -1.59 -35.15
N GLY A 580 1.91 -1.33 -34.79
CA GLY A 580 0.77 -2.22 -35.03
C GLY A 580 0.37 -2.98 -33.77
N GLU A 581 -0.13 -4.19 -33.96
CA GLU A 581 -0.63 -5.08 -32.90
C GLU A 581 0.46 -6.06 -32.43
N ASN A 582 0.60 -6.19 -31.11
CA ASN A 582 1.59 -7.06 -30.47
C ASN A 582 0.84 -8.02 -29.55
N SER A 583 0.67 -9.27 -29.96
CA SER A 583 0.08 -10.32 -29.12
C SER A 583 1.10 -10.86 -28.13
N LEU A 584 0.75 -10.84 -26.84
CA LEU A 584 1.64 -11.14 -25.74
C LEU A 584 0.95 -12.06 -24.74
N SER A 585 1.75 -12.95 -24.14
CA SER A 585 1.37 -13.76 -22.99
C SER A 585 2.31 -13.45 -21.84
N LEU A 586 1.74 -13.19 -20.66
CA LEU A 586 2.45 -12.91 -19.41
C LEU A 586 2.26 -14.11 -18.46
N PRO A 587 3.29 -14.92 -18.20
CA PRO A 587 3.20 -15.98 -17.20
C PRO A 587 3.01 -15.36 -15.80
N ILE A 588 2.13 -15.97 -15.03
CA ILE A 588 1.77 -15.61 -13.65
C ILE A 588 2.09 -16.80 -12.75
N ARG A 589 2.40 -16.56 -11.48
CA ARG A 589 2.56 -17.63 -10.48
C ARG A 589 1.27 -18.44 -10.33
N ASP A 590 1.40 -19.76 -10.25
CA ASP A 590 0.28 -20.70 -10.17
C ASP A 590 -0.65 -20.44 -8.96
N ASP A 591 -0.10 -19.95 -7.85
CA ASP A 591 -0.83 -19.62 -6.60
C ASP A 591 -1.70 -18.34 -6.66
N THR A 592 -1.72 -17.62 -7.78
CA THR A 592 -2.45 -16.35 -7.92
C THR A 592 -3.93 -16.56 -8.25
N ALA A 593 -4.85 -16.02 -7.46
CA ALA A 593 -6.29 -16.02 -7.74
C ALA A 593 -6.92 -14.66 -7.43
N GLY A 594 -8.10 -14.35 -7.95
CA GLY A 594 -8.80 -13.08 -7.73
C GLY A 594 -8.38 -11.97 -8.69
N VAL A 595 -8.54 -10.71 -8.28
CA VAL A 595 -8.20 -9.54 -9.11
C VAL A 595 -6.68 -9.36 -9.26
N VAL A 596 -6.22 -9.28 -10.50
CA VAL A 596 -4.83 -9.02 -10.90
C VAL A 596 -4.76 -7.73 -11.69
N ARG A 597 -3.91 -6.79 -11.29
CA ARG A 597 -3.65 -5.53 -11.99
C ARG A 597 -2.47 -5.70 -12.94
N VAL A 598 -2.71 -5.54 -14.23
CA VAL A 598 -1.71 -5.57 -15.30
C VAL A 598 -1.35 -4.14 -15.69
N THR A 599 -0.08 -3.74 -15.52
CA THR A 599 0.41 -2.39 -15.80
C THR A 599 1.60 -2.45 -16.75
N VAL A 600 1.58 -1.64 -17.81
CA VAL A 600 2.65 -1.53 -18.82
C VAL A 600 3.44 -0.25 -18.57
N PHE A 601 4.74 -0.37 -18.32
CA PHE A 601 5.65 0.73 -18.02
C PHE A 601 6.60 1.02 -19.18
N ASP A 602 6.80 2.29 -19.50
CA ASP A 602 7.87 2.75 -20.38
C ASP A 602 9.20 2.77 -19.63
N VAL A 603 10.19 2.03 -20.12
CA VAL A 603 11.54 1.95 -19.51
C VAL A 603 12.56 2.86 -20.17
N THR A 604 12.14 3.77 -21.06
CA THR A 604 13.02 4.82 -21.60
C THR A 604 13.25 5.96 -20.61
N MET A 605 12.41 6.09 -19.59
CA MET A 605 12.47 7.09 -18.52
C MET A 605 12.79 6.45 -17.17
N VAL A 606 13.39 7.22 -16.25
CA VAL A 606 13.73 6.80 -14.89
C VAL A 606 13.19 7.85 -13.90
N PRO A 607 12.29 7.49 -12.97
CA PRO A 607 11.64 6.17 -12.82
C PRO A 607 10.78 5.78 -14.04
N ALA A 608 10.51 4.48 -14.19
CA ALA A 608 9.72 3.96 -15.30
C ALA A 608 8.26 4.44 -15.21
N GLN A 609 7.71 4.97 -16.30
CA GLN A 609 6.40 5.62 -16.30
C GLN A 609 5.28 4.64 -16.71
N PRO A 610 4.17 4.50 -15.97
CA PRO A 610 3.02 3.71 -16.42
C PRO A 610 2.36 4.34 -17.66
N LEU A 611 2.09 3.52 -18.68
CA LEU A 611 1.48 3.91 -19.95
C LEU A 611 0.01 3.49 -20.07
N VAL A 612 -0.27 2.22 -19.78
CA VAL A 612 -1.59 1.58 -19.81
C VAL A 612 -1.70 0.59 -18.64
N GLU A 613 -2.92 0.37 -18.16
CA GLU A 613 -3.23 -0.50 -17.02
C GLU A 613 -4.64 -1.08 -17.17
N ARG A 614 -4.82 -2.33 -16.74
CA ARG A 614 -6.07 -3.08 -16.77
C ARG A 614 -6.15 -4.00 -15.54
N LEU A 615 -7.27 -3.99 -14.82
CA LEU A 615 -7.59 -5.06 -13.87
C LEU A 615 -8.14 -6.27 -14.64
N VAL A 616 -7.77 -7.49 -14.29
CA VAL A 616 -8.32 -8.74 -14.82
C VAL A 616 -8.63 -9.69 -13.67
N PHE A 617 -9.44 -10.71 -13.88
CA PHE A 617 -9.74 -11.74 -12.88
C PHE A 617 -9.08 -13.07 -13.25
N ARG A 618 -8.45 -13.74 -12.29
CA ARG A 618 -7.97 -15.13 -12.43
C ARG A 618 -8.73 -16.03 -11.47
N ARG A 619 -9.31 -17.13 -11.96
CA ARG A 619 -10.07 -18.07 -11.11
C ARG A 619 -9.15 -18.76 -10.08
N GLN A 620 -9.74 -19.20 -8.97
CA GLN A 620 -9.05 -19.98 -7.94
C GLN A 620 -8.96 -21.47 -8.32
N SER A 621 -7.82 -22.10 -8.09
CA SER A 621 -7.66 -23.57 -8.15
C SER A 621 -8.02 -24.22 -6.82
N LYS A 622 -7.48 -23.64 -5.75
CA LYS A 622 -7.66 -24.09 -4.37
C LYS A 622 -8.98 -23.60 -3.80
N ARG A 623 -9.94 -24.50 -3.60
CA ARG A 623 -11.27 -24.19 -3.04
C ARG A 623 -11.77 -25.30 -2.15
N LEU A 624 -12.65 -24.97 -1.22
CA LEU A 624 -13.41 -25.99 -0.48
C LEU A 624 -14.80 -26.16 -1.09
N HIS A 625 -15.21 -27.41 -1.27
CA HIS A 625 -16.61 -27.78 -1.46
C HIS A 625 -17.20 -28.20 -0.12
N ILE A 626 -18.42 -27.74 0.18
CA ILE A 626 -19.11 -28.01 1.44
C ILE A 626 -20.48 -28.59 1.11
N GLU A 627 -20.68 -29.86 1.42
CA GLU A 627 -21.93 -30.58 1.30
C GLU A 627 -22.70 -30.47 2.63
N ILE A 628 -23.99 -30.14 2.58
CA ILE A 628 -24.87 -29.98 3.75
C ILE A 628 -25.90 -31.11 3.73
N GLU A 629 -25.73 -32.11 4.59
CA GLU A 629 -26.58 -33.30 4.70
C GLU A 629 -27.52 -33.19 5.92
N SER A 630 -28.84 -33.21 5.72
CA SER A 630 -29.85 -33.26 6.82
C SER A 630 -30.18 -34.70 7.21
N SER A 631 -30.37 -34.98 8.51
CA SER A 631 -30.79 -36.30 9.01
C SER A 631 -32.25 -36.64 8.72
N SER A 632 -33.12 -35.62 8.72
CA SER A 632 -34.56 -35.76 8.49
C SER A 632 -34.90 -35.38 7.04
N PRO A 633 -36.06 -35.83 6.51
CA PRO A 633 -36.60 -35.33 5.24
C PRO A 633 -36.64 -33.80 5.22
N THR A 634 -36.75 -33.19 4.03
CA THR A 634 -36.74 -31.73 3.84
C THR A 634 -37.76 -30.98 4.71
N ASP A 635 -38.83 -31.68 5.12
CA ASP A 635 -39.89 -31.21 5.99
C ASP A 635 -39.77 -31.87 7.37
N ALA A 636 -39.43 -31.10 8.40
CA ALA A 636 -39.37 -31.53 9.80
C ALA A 636 -40.46 -30.85 10.65
N SER A 637 -40.86 -31.46 11.76
CA SER A 637 -41.93 -30.95 12.62
C SER A 637 -41.43 -29.89 13.61
N PRO A 638 -42.26 -28.90 14.00
CA PRO A 638 -42.00 -28.07 15.18
C PRO A 638 -41.69 -28.91 16.42
N GLY A 639 -40.69 -28.49 17.21
CA GLY A 639 -40.18 -29.23 18.38
C GLY A 639 -39.33 -30.47 18.06
N GLU A 640 -39.13 -30.82 16.79
CA GLU A 640 -38.29 -31.97 16.41
C GLU A 640 -36.79 -31.62 16.51
N PRO A 641 -35.95 -32.48 17.14
CA PRO A 641 -34.51 -32.32 17.12
C PRO A 641 -33.97 -32.63 15.72
N LEU A 642 -33.22 -31.69 15.15
CA LEU A 642 -32.63 -31.80 13.83
C LEU A 642 -31.11 -31.92 13.91
N ARG A 643 -30.57 -32.86 13.13
CA ARG A 643 -29.13 -33.09 12.97
C ARG A 643 -28.70 -32.76 11.56
N ILE A 644 -27.70 -31.89 11.43
CA ILE A 644 -27.06 -31.55 10.15
C ILE A 644 -25.62 -32.01 10.16
N THR A 645 -25.22 -32.74 9.13
CA THR A 645 -23.82 -33.11 8.89
C THR A 645 -23.25 -32.22 7.79
N LEU A 646 -22.11 -31.60 8.08
CA LEU A 646 -21.34 -30.79 7.14
C LEU A 646 -20.14 -31.63 6.69
N GLN A 647 -20.02 -31.87 5.39
CA GLN A 647 -18.89 -32.57 4.77
C GLN A 647 -18.08 -31.59 3.94
N VAL A 648 -16.81 -31.39 4.31
CA VAL A 648 -15.85 -30.55 3.60
C VAL A 648 -14.93 -31.42 2.74
N ARG A 649 -14.72 -30.98 1.50
CA ARG A 649 -13.79 -31.57 0.51
C ARG A 649 -12.95 -30.48 -0.12
N ASP A 650 -11.76 -30.84 -0.62
CA ASP A 650 -10.96 -29.94 -1.44
C ASP A 650 -11.38 -29.96 -2.93
N GLU A 651 -10.64 -29.23 -3.77
CA GLU A 651 -10.85 -29.20 -5.22
C GLU A 651 -10.71 -30.54 -5.94
N THR A 652 -10.09 -31.55 -5.32
CA THR A 652 -9.93 -32.91 -5.88
C THR A 652 -11.07 -33.84 -5.46
N GLY A 653 -11.91 -33.42 -4.50
CA GLY A 653 -12.97 -34.22 -3.89
C GLY A 653 -12.53 -34.99 -2.64
N GLU A 654 -11.26 -34.89 -2.24
CA GLU A 654 -10.73 -35.53 -1.04
C GLU A 654 -11.25 -34.83 0.23
N PRO A 655 -11.75 -35.59 1.23
CA PRO A 655 -12.20 -34.99 2.49
C PRO A 655 -11.05 -34.29 3.22
N THR A 656 -11.28 -33.05 3.69
CA THR A 656 -10.20 -32.20 4.21
C THR A 656 -10.59 -31.54 5.55
N PRO A 657 -9.72 -31.60 6.58
CA PRO A 657 -9.91 -30.86 7.84
C PRO A 657 -9.91 -29.34 7.61
N ALA A 658 -10.92 -28.66 8.15
CA ALA A 658 -11.16 -27.23 7.99
C ALA A 658 -11.74 -26.63 9.28
N VAL A 659 -11.60 -25.30 9.39
CA VAL A 659 -12.26 -24.48 10.42
C VAL A 659 -13.50 -23.85 9.78
N LEU A 660 -14.65 -23.91 10.45
CA LEU A 660 -15.93 -23.45 9.91
C LEU A 660 -16.59 -22.45 10.85
N GLY A 661 -17.32 -21.49 10.29
CA GLY A 661 -18.41 -20.79 10.97
C GLY A 661 -19.73 -21.25 10.37
N ALA A 662 -20.70 -21.62 11.20
CA ALA A 662 -22.02 -22.07 10.77
C ALA A 662 -23.13 -21.29 11.50
N ALA A 663 -24.19 -20.95 10.75
CA ALA A 663 -25.38 -20.30 11.25
C ALA A 663 -26.63 -20.95 10.66
N VAL A 664 -27.68 -21.15 11.46
CA VAL A 664 -29.01 -21.57 11.00
C VAL A 664 -30.01 -20.52 11.45
N VAL A 665 -30.62 -19.83 10.48
CA VAL A 665 -31.39 -18.61 10.72
C VAL A 665 -32.62 -18.58 9.80
N ASP A 666 -33.76 -18.14 10.31
CA ASP A 666 -35.01 -18.01 9.56
C ASP A 666 -34.82 -17.16 8.30
N ASN A 667 -35.08 -17.77 7.14
CA ASN A 667 -34.90 -17.17 5.82
C ASN A 667 -35.76 -15.92 5.65
N ALA A 668 -36.92 -15.85 6.33
CA ALA A 668 -37.79 -14.68 6.32
C ALA A 668 -37.17 -13.48 7.09
N SER A 669 -36.37 -13.72 8.13
CA SER A 669 -35.58 -12.67 8.82
C SER A 669 -34.41 -12.16 7.96
N LEU A 670 -33.72 -13.06 7.25
CA LEU A 670 -32.58 -12.73 6.39
C LEU A 670 -32.99 -11.85 5.19
N ARG A 671 -34.22 -12.04 4.68
CA ARG A 671 -34.85 -11.26 3.61
C ARG A 671 -35.32 -9.86 4.04
N LEU A 672 -35.13 -9.46 5.30
CA LEU A 672 -35.40 -8.10 5.76
C LEU A 672 -34.27 -7.10 5.41
N ARG A 673 -33.12 -7.58 4.92
CA ARG A 673 -32.06 -6.75 4.33
C ARG A 673 -32.44 -6.31 2.91
N GLU A 674 -32.08 -5.09 2.53
CA GLU A 674 -32.39 -4.54 1.20
C GLU A 674 -31.43 -5.05 0.10
N ASN A 675 -30.14 -5.16 0.40
CA ASN A 675 -29.10 -5.64 -0.52
C ASN A 675 -28.54 -7.00 -0.08
N GLU A 676 -28.12 -7.82 -1.03
CA GLU A 676 -27.35 -9.04 -0.72
C GLU A 676 -25.98 -8.67 -0.17
N ARG A 677 -25.41 -9.50 0.72
CA ARG A 677 -24.01 -9.35 1.15
C ARG A 677 -23.10 -10.28 0.33
N PRO A 678 -21.88 -9.83 -0.04
CA PRO A 678 -20.84 -10.72 -0.50
C PRO A 678 -20.65 -11.86 0.51
N ASN A 679 -20.61 -13.10 0.03
CA ASN A 679 -20.14 -14.23 0.78
C ASN A 679 -18.61 -14.14 0.96
N MET A 680 -18.06 -15.02 1.78
CA MET A 680 -16.64 -14.96 2.14
C MET A 680 -15.71 -15.08 0.93
N GLN A 681 -16.01 -15.97 -0.03
CA GLN A 681 -15.19 -16.13 -1.24
C GLN A 681 -15.20 -14.86 -2.11
N THR A 682 -16.39 -14.27 -2.31
CA THR A 682 -16.58 -13.00 -3.04
C THR A 682 -15.83 -11.86 -2.37
N HIS A 683 -15.77 -11.85 -1.03
CA HIS A 683 -15.01 -10.88 -0.25
C HIS A 683 -13.50 -10.92 -0.52
N PHE A 684 -12.89 -12.09 -0.31
CA PHE A 684 -11.43 -12.24 -0.40
C PHE A 684 -10.91 -12.19 -1.85
N LEU A 685 -11.70 -12.61 -2.84
CA LEU A 685 -11.26 -12.70 -4.24
C LEU A 685 -11.59 -11.46 -5.09
N LEU A 686 -12.68 -10.74 -4.79
CA LEU A 686 -13.21 -9.67 -5.63
C LEU A 686 -13.44 -8.35 -4.89
N THR A 687 -14.34 -8.30 -3.90
CA THR A 687 -14.81 -7.00 -3.37
C THR A 687 -13.76 -6.23 -2.57
N SER A 688 -12.75 -6.90 -2.02
CA SER A 688 -11.58 -6.26 -1.40
C SER A 688 -10.68 -5.47 -2.36
N GLU A 689 -10.85 -5.60 -3.68
CA GLU A 689 -10.09 -4.87 -4.72
C GLU A 689 -10.95 -3.92 -5.58
N VAL A 690 -12.26 -3.87 -5.33
CA VAL A 690 -13.24 -3.00 -5.99
C VAL A 690 -13.42 -1.70 -5.19
N GLN A 691 -13.65 -0.56 -5.84
CA GLN A 691 -13.72 0.75 -5.16
C GLN A 691 -15.00 0.98 -4.35
N LYS A 692 -16.12 0.39 -4.80
CA LYS A 692 -17.45 0.52 -4.20
C LYS A 692 -18.21 -0.82 -4.23
N PRO A 693 -17.77 -1.83 -3.47
CA PRO A 693 -18.44 -3.14 -3.46
C PRO A 693 -19.89 -3.09 -2.96
N GLU A 694 -20.27 -2.07 -2.18
CA GLU A 694 -21.62 -1.81 -1.70
C GLU A 694 -22.63 -1.45 -2.82
N ASP A 695 -22.15 -1.04 -3.99
CA ASP A 695 -22.99 -0.77 -5.17
C ASP A 695 -23.41 -2.06 -5.91
N LEU A 696 -22.84 -3.22 -5.57
CA LEU A 696 -23.09 -4.49 -6.25
C LEU A 696 -24.36 -5.15 -5.69
N GLU A 697 -25.50 -4.96 -6.38
CA GLU A 697 -26.81 -5.51 -5.97
C GLU A 697 -26.77 -7.04 -5.74
N TYR A 698 -25.99 -7.76 -6.54
CA TYR A 698 -25.82 -9.22 -6.50
C TYR A 698 -24.33 -9.59 -6.55
N ALA A 699 -23.57 -9.22 -5.51
CA ALA A 699 -22.11 -9.40 -5.49
C ALA A 699 -21.67 -10.86 -5.73
N ASN A 700 -22.42 -11.84 -5.21
CA ASN A 700 -22.06 -13.26 -5.28
C ASN A 700 -22.08 -13.83 -6.71
N PHE A 701 -23.04 -13.36 -7.53
CA PHE A 701 -23.17 -13.77 -8.94
C PHE A 701 -21.88 -13.56 -9.76
N TYR A 702 -21.07 -12.55 -9.41
CA TYR A 702 -19.83 -12.28 -10.14
C TYR A 702 -18.82 -13.43 -10.07
N LEU A 703 -18.89 -14.32 -9.07
CA LEU A 703 -18.02 -15.47 -8.96
C LEU A 703 -18.66 -16.80 -9.39
N ASP A 704 -19.86 -16.77 -9.98
CA ASP A 704 -20.49 -17.96 -10.57
C ASP A 704 -19.69 -18.48 -11.77
N GLU A 705 -19.80 -19.78 -12.04
CA GLU A 705 -19.11 -20.44 -13.17
C GLU A 705 -19.75 -20.12 -14.55
N SER A 706 -20.76 -19.24 -14.61
CA SER A 706 -21.50 -18.94 -15.85
C SER A 706 -20.74 -17.99 -16.80
N ALA A 707 -21.02 -18.10 -18.11
CA ALA A 707 -20.49 -17.18 -19.11
C ALA A 707 -21.00 -15.73 -18.94
N GLU A 708 -22.19 -15.56 -18.36
CA GLU A 708 -22.73 -14.24 -18.02
C GLU A 708 -21.96 -13.62 -16.85
N ALA A 709 -21.64 -14.41 -15.81
CA ALA A 709 -20.82 -13.97 -14.68
C ALA A 709 -19.41 -13.55 -15.12
N ALA A 710 -18.75 -14.34 -15.98
CA ALA A 710 -17.48 -13.96 -16.58
C ALA A 710 -17.56 -12.62 -17.34
N THR A 711 -18.64 -12.39 -18.09
CA THR A 711 -18.88 -11.12 -18.78
C THR A 711 -19.13 -9.97 -17.78
N ALA A 712 -19.86 -10.23 -16.70
CA ALA A 712 -20.12 -9.25 -15.64
C ALA A 712 -18.83 -8.83 -14.93
N VAL A 713 -17.92 -9.77 -14.62
CA VAL A 713 -16.60 -9.48 -14.04
C VAL A 713 -15.75 -8.63 -14.96
N ASP A 714 -15.71 -8.93 -16.26
CA ASP A 714 -14.97 -8.12 -17.25
C ASP A 714 -15.43 -6.65 -17.22
N LEU A 715 -16.75 -6.44 -17.22
CA LEU A 715 -17.41 -5.14 -17.16
C LEU A 715 -17.14 -4.42 -15.83
N LEU A 716 -17.26 -5.13 -14.70
CA LEU A 716 -16.99 -4.57 -13.37
C LEU A 716 -15.54 -4.11 -13.24
N LEU A 717 -14.58 -4.96 -13.65
CA LEU A 717 -13.17 -4.63 -13.61
C LEU A 717 -12.79 -3.55 -14.64
N GLY A 718 -13.48 -3.50 -15.78
CA GLY A 718 -13.27 -2.46 -16.80
C GLY A 718 -13.80 -1.09 -16.38
N THR A 719 -14.82 -1.05 -15.52
CA THR A 719 -15.44 0.17 -14.98
C THR A 719 -14.87 0.61 -13.62
N GLN A 720 -13.95 -0.15 -13.00
CA GLN A 720 -13.08 0.39 -11.94
C GLN A 720 -12.16 1.51 -12.45
N GLY A 721 -12.11 1.68 -13.78
CA GLY A 721 -11.30 2.63 -14.49
C GLY A 721 -9.81 2.31 -14.41
N TRP A 722 -9.03 3.24 -14.93
CA TRP A 722 -7.69 3.41 -14.39
C TRP A 722 -7.80 3.79 -12.90
N ARG A 723 -6.99 3.18 -12.04
CA ARG A 723 -6.62 3.78 -10.75
C ARG A 723 -5.67 4.97 -11.02
N ARG A 724 -6.17 5.96 -11.79
CA ARG A 724 -5.77 7.35 -11.62
C ARG A 724 -6.03 7.65 -10.15
N PHE A 725 -4.98 7.67 -9.34
CA PHE A 725 -4.45 8.95 -8.91
C PHE A 725 -5.52 10.06 -8.95
N VAL A 726 -6.40 10.01 -7.94
CA VAL A 726 -7.68 10.76 -7.78
C VAL A 726 -8.85 10.27 -8.65
N SER A 727 -9.87 9.72 -7.99
CA SER A 727 -11.28 9.76 -8.43
C SER A 727 -12.01 10.88 -7.66
N GLY A 728 -12.33 12.00 -8.34
CA GLY A 728 -13.13 13.09 -7.75
C GLY A 728 -12.79 14.51 -8.24
N SER A 729 -13.68 15.07 -9.07
CA SER A 729 -13.72 16.47 -9.57
C SER A 729 -12.70 16.93 -10.63
N ASN A 730 -13.11 17.91 -11.44
CA ASN A 730 -12.50 18.27 -12.72
C ASN A 730 -11.19 19.08 -12.58
N ASN A 731 -10.20 18.75 -13.44
CA ASN A 731 -9.07 19.61 -13.81
C ASN A 731 -8.28 20.29 -12.67
N GLN A 732 -7.52 19.52 -11.88
CA GLN A 732 -6.15 19.85 -11.45
C GLN A 732 -5.52 18.71 -10.63
N PRO A 733 -4.19 18.52 -10.65
CA PRO A 733 -3.51 17.58 -9.74
C PRO A 733 -3.48 18.15 -8.31
N ASN A 734 -4.45 17.75 -7.48
CA ASN A 734 -4.56 18.14 -6.07
C ASN A 734 -3.30 17.72 -5.27
N VAL A 735 -2.82 18.54 -4.32
CA VAL A 735 -1.69 18.22 -3.43
C VAL A 735 -1.91 16.94 -2.60
N ASP A 736 -3.17 16.57 -2.29
CA ASP A 736 -3.50 15.28 -1.65
C ASP A 736 -3.12 14.06 -2.53
N PHE A 737 -3.03 14.25 -3.85
CA PHE A 737 -2.57 13.21 -4.77
C PHE A 737 -1.22 12.66 -4.32
N ARG A 738 -0.25 13.51 -3.91
CA ARG A 738 1.06 13.03 -3.46
C ARG A 738 0.96 12.19 -2.20
N LYS A 739 0.06 12.52 -1.25
CA LYS A 739 -0.14 11.73 -0.02
C LYS A 739 -0.85 10.41 -0.30
N GLN A 740 -1.85 10.41 -1.17
CA GLN A 740 -2.57 9.20 -1.57
C GLN A 740 -1.71 8.28 -2.46
N LEU A 741 -0.92 8.84 -3.38
CA LEU A 741 0.08 8.13 -4.18
C LEU A 741 1.18 7.56 -3.30
N VAL A 742 1.70 8.31 -2.32
CA VAL A 742 2.66 7.78 -1.34
C VAL A 742 2.01 6.65 -0.54
N ARG A 743 0.76 6.80 -0.09
CA ARG A 743 0.03 5.74 0.63
C ARG A 743 -0.24 4.51 -0.26
N LEU A 744 -0.50 4.69 -1.56
CA LEU A 744 -0.72 3.61 -2.51
C LEU A 744 0.59 2.91 -2.88
N ILE A 745 1.70 3.64 -3.03
CA ILE A 745 3.07 3.11 -3.24
C ILE A 745 3.63 2.47 -1.94
N GLN A 746 3.09 2.82 -0.77
CA GLN A 746 3.33 2.14 0.52
C GLN A 746 2.37 0.94 0.75
N LEU A 747 1.35 0.76 -0.08
CA LEU A 747 0.37 -0.34 -0.02
C LEU A 747 0.64 -1.40 -1.09
N ASP A 748 1.03 -0.98 -2.29
CA ASP A 748 1.70 -1.82 -3.27
C ASP A 748 3.10 -2.16 -2.76
N GLY A 749 3.38 -3.45 -2.59
CA GLY A 749 4.71 -4.01 -2.29
C GLY A 749 5.65 -3.90 -3.49
N SER A 750 5.90 -2.67 -3.94
CA SER A 750 6.93 -2.33 -4.91
C SER A 750 7.27 -0.86 -4.79
N ASP A 751 8.23 -0.58 -3.92
CA ASP A 751 8.98 0.67 -3.93
C ASP A 751 9.87 0.66 -5.20
N ALA A 752 9.24 1.00 -6.33
CA ALA A 752 9.53 0.46 -7.67
C ALA A 752 10.74 1.06 -8.38
N GLU A 753 11.91 0.99 -7.75
CA GLU A 753 13.15 0.87 -8.49
C GLU A 753 13.44 -0.61 -8.75
N THR A 754 13.04 -1.13 -9.91
CA THR A 754 13.64 -2.35 -10.49
C THR A 754 14.97 -2.07 -11.18
N LYS A 755 15.80 -1.28 -10.50
CA LYS A 755 17.24 -1.52 -10.50
C LYS A 755 17.52 -2.49 -9.36
N PRO A 756 18.64 -3.21 -9.35
CA PRO A 756 19.18 -3.69 -8.08
C PRO A 756 19.23 -2.51 -7.10
N ARG A 757 18.41 -2.51 -6.05
CA ARG A 757 18.57 -1.57 -4.93
C ARG A 757 19.81 -1.99 -4.15
N SER A 758 20.96 -1.53 -4.64
CA SER A 758 22.25 -1.60 -3.98
C SER A 758 22.17 -0.73 -2.72
N PHE A 759 21.74 -1.32 -1.62
CA PHE A 759 21.91 -0.69 -0.31
C PHE A 759 23.41 -0.70 0.01
N GLU A 760 23.97 0.48 0.18
CA GLU A 760 25.38 0.65 0.54
C GLU A 760 25.50 0.85 2.06
N SER A 761 26.54 0.29 2.67
CA SER A 761 26.76 0.44 4.11
C SER A 761 27.16 1.88 4.44
N PRO A 762 26.52 2.53 5.44
CA PRO A 762 26.75 3.95 5.76
C PRO A 762 28.05 4.23 6.55
N ASN A 763 28.93 3.24 6.73
CA ASN A 763 30.06 3.23 7.69
C ASN A 763 31.26 4.16 7.36
N GLU A 764 31.05 5.45 7.13
CA GLU A 764 32.03 6.58 7.16
C GLU A 764 33.50 6.37 6.67
N PRO A 765 33.86 5.54 5.68
CA PRO A 765 35.28 5.26 5.40
C PRO A 765 35.95 6.41 4.63
N SER A 766 35.12 7.23 3.97
CA SER A 766 35.52 8.40 3.18
C SER A 766 36.08 9.52 4.05
N HIS A 767 35.64 9.62 5.31
CA HIS A 767 36.12 10.63 6.26
C HIS A 767 37.50 10.27 6.81
N GLU A 768 37.74 8.99 7.17
CA GLU A 768 39.08 8.53 7.56
C GLU A 768 40.08 8.61 6.40
N TRP A 769 39.65 8.27 5.17
CA TRP A 769 40.50 8.38 3.98
C TRP A 769 40.81 9.83 3.58
N SER A 770 39.87 10.77 3.74
CA SER A 770 40.14 12.19 3.46
C SER A 770 41.11 12.78 4.48
N LEU A 771 40.94 12.47 5.78
CA LEU A 771 41.87 12.85 6.85
C LEU A 771 43.27 12.26 6.62
N TYR A 772 43.37 10.99 6.20
CA TYR A 772 44.64 10.37 5.82
C TYR A 772 45.31 11.08 4.64
N GLN A 773 44.55 11.39 3.57
CA GLN A 773 45.09 12.13 2.41
C GLN A 773 45.56 13.53 2.80
N GLU A 774 44.80 14.26 3.62
CA GLU A 774 45.18 15.58 4.09
C GLU A 774 46.50 15.54 4.89
N GLN A 775 46.63 14.59 5.82
CA GLN A 775 47.86 14.38 6.59
C GLN A 775 49.06 14.00 5.69
N VAL A 776 48.87 13.15 4.69
CA VAL A 776 49.91 12.80 3.70
C VAL A 776 50.33 14.02 2.87
N ILE A 777 49.37 14.86 2.44
CA ILE A 777 49.65 16.10 1.70
C ILE A 777 50.44 17.09 2.58
N ILE A 778 50.07 17.24 3.85
CA ILE A 778 50.78 18.09 4.83
C ILE A 778 52.21 17.57 5.07
N ALA A 779 52.38 16.25 5.23
CA ALA A 779 53.69 15.62 5.39
C ALA A 779 54.58 15.84 4.16
N TRP A 780 54.04 15.66 2.95
CA TRP A 780 54.75 15.91 1.68
C TRP A 780 55.14 17.38 1.50
N ARG A 781 54.25 18.31 1.85
CA ARG A 781 54.53 19.76 1.82
C ARG A 781 55.63 20.16 2.81
N THR A 782 55.71 19.47 3.95
CA THR A 782 56.77 19.67 4.94
C THR A 782 58.11 19.11 4.46
N PHE A 783 58.12 17.90 3.89
CA PHE A 783 59.32 17.29 3.30
C PHE A 783 59.90 18.12 2.14
N THR A 784 59.04 18.58 1.22
CA THR A 784 59.45 19.44 0.09
C THR A 784 59.95 20.83 0.53
N SER A 785 59.42 21.36 1.65
CA SER A 785 59.95 22.58 2.27
C SER A 785 61.33 22.36 2.91
N GLN A 786 61.49 21.33 3.74
CA GLN A 786 62.75 21.06 4.44
C GLN A 786 63.90 20.67 3.48
N THR A 787 63.61 19.90 2.43
CA THR A 787 64.59 19.62 1.36
C THR A 787 65.01 20.87 0.59
N ARG A 788 64.08 21.80 0.32
CA ARG A 788 64.41 23.11 -0.27
C ARG A 788 65.33 23.94 0.64
N PHE A 789 65.07 24.01 1.94
CA PHE A 789 65.95 24.70 2.90
C PHE A 789 67.35 24.05 2.99
N LEU A 790 67.43 22.72 2.98
CA LEU A 790 68.71 21.99 2.95
C LEU A 790 69.52 22.32 1.68
N LEU A 791 68.88 22.31 0.51
CA LEU A 791 69.54 22.66 -0.75
C LEU A 791 69.97 24.13 -0.79
N ALA A 792 69.14 25.05 -0.30
CA ALA A 792 69.46 26.49 -0.24
C ALA A 792 70.66 26.77 0.68
N THR A 793 70.71 26.15 1.87
CA THR A 793 71.84 26.32 2.80
C THR A 793 73.14 25.73 2.26
N ILE A 794 73.09 24.56 1.61
CA ILE A 794 74.25 23.96 0.92
C ILE A 794 74.73 24.87 -0.23
N PHE A 795 73.81 25.47 -1.00
CA PHE A 795 74.14 26.41 -2.06
C PHE A 795 74.80 27.69 -1.51
N ILE A 796 74.29 28.26 -0.41
CA ILE A 796 74.89 29.43 0.26
C ILE A 796 76.30 29.10 0.78
N LEU A 797 76.49 27.96 1.42
CA LEU A 797 77.81 27.50 1.89
C LEU A 797 78.80 27.31 0.73
N TRP A 798 78.33 26.77 -0.41
CA TRP A 798 79.12 26.65 -1.63
C TRP A 798 79.51 28.03 -2.19
N LEU A 799 78.59 28.99 -2.18
CA LEU A 799 78.81 30.37 -2.66
C LEU A 799 79.80 31.13 -1.76
N VAL A 800 79.71 30.98 -0.44
CA VAL A 800 80.68 31.51 0.53
C VAL A 800 82.07 30.89 0.31
N ALA A 801 82.16 29.56 0.12
CA ALA A 801 83.41 28.90 -0.20
C ALA A 801 84.01 29.36 -1.54
N LEU A 802 83.17 29.63 -2.54
CA LEU A 802 83.56 30.19 -3.83
C LEU A 802 84.15 31.60 -3.68
N VAL A 803 83.50 32.48 -2.91
CA VAL A 803 83.97 33.85 -2.63
C VAL A 803 85.31 33.85 -1.86
N ILE A 804 85.45 32.97 -0.86
CA ILE A 804 86.72 32.78 -0.13
C ILE A 804 87.84 32.32 -1.08
N ARG A 805 87.52 31.43 -2.04
CA ARG A 805 88.47 30.93 -3.04
C ARG A 805 88.87 32.00 -4.06
N ILE A 806 87.94 32.88 -4.46
CA ILE A 806 88.18 34.02 -5.36
C ILE A 806 89.15 35.05 -4.71
N ARG A 807 89.10 35.23 -3.39
CA ARG A 807 89.94 36.20 -2.67
C ARG A 807 91.44 35.84 -2.57
N ARG A 808 91.86 34.67 -3.05
CA ARG A 808 93.25 34.15 -2.92
C ARG A 808 94.07 34.09 -4.23
N ARG A 809 93.63 34.70 -5.34
CA ARG A 809 94.42 34.79 -6.58
C ARG A 809 94.32 36.16 -7.26
N PRO A 810 95.41 36.95 -7.35
CA PRO A 810 95.47 38.08 -8.25
C PRO A 810 95.93 37.61 -9.64
N GLN A 811 95.16 37.93 -10.69
CA GLN A 811 95.60 38.27 -12.06
C GLN A 811 94.36 38.51 -12.94
N LYS A 812 94.48 39.42 -13.91
CA LYS A 812 93.33 40.07 -14.57
C LYS A 812 92.71 39.16 -15.64
N LYS A 813 91.50 38.62 -15.40
CA LYS A 813 90.48 38.20 -16.41
C LYS A 813 89.20 37.58 -15.81
N ILE A 814 88.67 38.14 -14.71
CA ILE A 814 87.43 37.66 -14.05
C ILE A 814 86.37 38.78 -13.97
N ALA A 815 86.06 39.38 -15.13
CA ALA A 815 84.92 40.30 -15.30
C ALA A 815 83.87 39.77 -16.29
N ILE A 816 84.21 38.72 -17.05
CA ILE A 816 83.36 38.18 -18.14
C ILE A 816 82.57 36.94 -17.68
N TRP A 817 83.07 36.18 -16.69
CA TRP A 817 82.36 35.01 -16.13
C TRP A 817 81.31 35.34 -15.06
N LEU A 818 81.37 36.54 -14.45
CA LEU A 818 80.37 36.99 -13.46
C LEU A 818 79.09 37.56 -14.09
N LEU A 819 79.06 37.76 -15.41
CA LEU A 819 77.92 38.31 -16.16
C LEU A 819 77.15 37.24 -16.97
N VAL A 820 77.60 35.97 -16.91
CA VAL A 820 76.96 34.81 -17.58
C VAL A 820 76.36 33.83 -16.56
N ALA A 821 76.68 33.96 -15.27
CA ALA A 821 76.10 33.15 -14.20
C ALA A 821 74.94 33.86 -13.45
N SER A 822 74.71 35.15 -13.69
CA SER A 822 73.65 35.95 -13.05
C SER A 822 72.34 36.01 -13.87
N THR A 823 72.31 35.44 -15.07
CA THR A 823 71.16 35.43 -15.99
C THR A 823 70.57 34.03 -16.21
N SER A 824 70.77 33.12 -15.24
CA SER A 824 70.15 31.78 -15.23
C SER A 824 69.30 31.52 -13.98
N LEU A 825 68.84 32.58 -13.31
CA LEU A 825 67.84 32.50 -12.24
C LEU A 825 66.73 33.57 -12.40
N ALA A 826 66.35 33.85 -13.65
CA ALA A 826 65.33 34.85 -13.98
C ALA A 826 64.55 34.54 -15.27
N THR A 827 64.12 33.28 -15.48
CA THR A 827 63.06 32.89 -16.45
C THR A 827 62.63 31.42 -16.24
N VAL A 828 62.00 31.12 -15.10
CA VAL A 828 60.96 30.07 -15.06
C VAL A 828 59.70 30.75 -14.56
N GLY A 829 59.00 31.40 -15.48
CA GLY A 829 57.68 31.95 -15.23
C GLY A 829 56.62 30.87 -15.43
N CYS A 830 55.89 30.54 -14.36
CA CYS A 830 54.59 29.90 -14.45
C CYS A 830 53.74 30.40 -13.29
N GLY A 831 52.60 31.02 -13.61
CA GLY A 831 51.47 31.22 -12.70
C GLY A 831 51.66 32.25 -11.59
N SER A 832 50.98 33.39 -11.72
CA SER A 832 50.62 34.22 -10.56
C SER A 832 49.65 33.46 -9.65
N PRO A 833 49.85 33.46 -8.33
CA PRO A 833 48.77 33.44 -7.37
C PRO A 833 48.60 34.85 -6.79
N GLU A 834 47.54 35.55 -7.20
CA GLU A 834 47.08 36.71 -6.45
C GLU A 834 46.56 36.24 -5.09
N ASN A 835 47.34 36.46 -4.04
CA ASN A 835 46.85 36.57 -2.68
C ASN A 835 47.23 37.96 -2.18
N ALA A 836 46.22 38.82 -2.02
CA ALA A 836 46.42 40.14 -1.45
C ALA A 836 46.95 40.02 -0.02
N THR A 837 48.08 40.67 0.26
CA THR A 837 48.57 40.83 1.62
C THR A 837 47.67 41.81 2.39
N VAL A 838 47.18 41.34 3.54
CA VAL A 838 46.45 42.15 4.53
C VAL A 838 47.28 43.36 4.97
N GLN A 839 46.64 44.52 5.03
CA GLN A 839 47.09 45.63 5.87
C GLN A 839 46.14 45.71 7.07
N MET A 840 46.64 45.38 8.26
CA MET A 840 45.99 45.75 9.52
C MET A 840 46.39 47.16 9.89
N ASP A 841 45.43 47.95 10.36
CA ASP A 841 45.71 49.13 11.17
C ASP A 841 44.82 49.11 12.43
N ASN A 842 45.26 49.81 13.48
CA ASN A 842 44.94 49.47 14.87
C ASN A 842 43.77 50.24 15.51
N SER A 843 43.33 49.70 16.65
CA SER A 843 42.49 50.29 17.70
C SER A 843 40.98 50.38 17.44
N PRO A 844 40.19 50.14 18.50
CA PRO A 844 39.63 51.29 19.22
C PRO A 844 40.11 51.41 20.67
N THR A 845 40.07 52.65 21.17
CA THR A 845 40.40 53.07 22.53
C THR A 845 39.32 52.70 23.56
N LEU A 846 39.73 52.56 24.82
CA LEU A 846 38.82 52.60 25.98
C LEU A 846 38.36 54.04 26.26
N ASP A 847 37.07 54.18 26.59
CA ASP A 847 36.52 55.01 27.69
C ASP A 847 35.14 54.40 28.00
N ARG A 848 34.70 54.08 29.22
CA ARG A 848 34.80 54.75 30.54
C ARG A 848 34.10 56.10 30.65
N ASP A 849 32.87 56.16 30.13
CA ASP A 849 31.69 56.73 30.81
C ASP A 849 30.44 56.11 30.15
N ALA A 850 29.37 55.68 30.84
CA ALA A 850 29.00 55.88 32.24
C ALA A 850 28.45 54.59 32.88
N MET A 851 28.73 54.40 34.17
CA MET A 851 28.03 53.47 35.04
C MET A 851 27.38 54.28 36.17
N GLU A 852 26.09 54.60 36.06
CA GLU A 852 25.25 54.97 37.23
C GLU A 852 23.76 55.16 36.89
N ARG A 853 22.88 54.78 37.83
CA ARG A 853 21.40 54.98 37.90
C ARG A 853 20.60 54.09 36.92
N SER A 854 19.53 53.39 37.30
CA SER A 854 18.80 53.18 38.58
C SER A 854 18.11 51.80 38.50
N ALA A 855 18.15 50.89 39.49
CA ALA A 855 17.60 50.92 40.85
C ALA A 855 16.04 50.82 40.94
N ALA A 856 15.56 49.86 41.77
CA ALA A 856 14.17 49.55 42.15
C ALA A 856 13.29 48.83 41.09
N ALA A 857 12.37 47.89 41.42
CA ALA A 857 11.92 47.38 42.73
C ALA A 857 11.38 45.92 42.66
N ASN A 858 11.41 45.21 43.80
CA ASN A 858 10.48 44.14 44.21
C ASN A 858 9.34 44.82 45.04
N PRO A 859 8.22 44.19 45.50
CA PRO A 859 7.90 42.75 45.59
C PRO A 859 6.43 42.36 45.27
N ASP A 860 6.06 41.07 45.45
CA ASP A 860 4.90 40.51 46.19
C ASP A 860 4.65 39.05 45.74
N VAL A 861 4.47 37.98 46.53
CA VAL A 861 3.84 37.66 47.85
C VAL A 861 2.52 36.88 47.69
N GLY A 862 2.42 35.72 48.37
CA GLY A 862 1.22 34.84 48.45
C GLY A 862 1.56 33.39 48.05
N SER A 863 1.88 32.45 48.96
CA SER A 863 1.03 31.77 49.97
C SER A 863 0.04 30.76 49.34
N GLN A 864 -0.26 29.57 49.91
CA GLN A 864 0.00 28.99 51.24
C GLN A 864 0.43 27.51 51.16
N ALA A 865 1.04 27.01 52.24
CA ALA A 865 1.08 25.59 52.58
C ALA A 865 0.02 25.26 53.65
N GLY A 866 -0.42 24.01 53.73
CA GLY A 866 -1.34 23.53 54.78
C GLY A 866 -1.11 22.06 55.11
N SER A 867 -0.95 21.74 56.39
CA SER A 867 -0.61 20.41 56.92
C SER A 867 -1.22 20.20 58.30
N SER A 868 -1.90 19.06 58.52
CA SER A 868 -2.18 18.35 59.80
C SER A 868 -2.87 17.03 59.41
N GLU A 869 -2.54 15.83 59.89
CA GLU A 869 -2.34 15.26 61.25
C GLU A 869 -3.59 14.56 61.84
N ALA A 870 -3.32 13.52 62.65
CA ALA A 870 -4.21 12.58 63.37
C ALA A 870 -4.95 11.54 62.50
N ILE A 871 -4.93 10.19 62.71
CA ILE A 871 -4.69 9.23 63.84
C ILE A 871 -6.01 8.64 64.42
N GLU A 872 -5.91 7.36 64.83
CA GLU A 872 -6.92 6.40 65.37
C GLU A 872 -7.85 5.69 64.35
N VAL A 873 -8.28 4.41 64.53
CA VAL A 873 -7.65 3.10 64.90
C VAL A 873 -8.80 2.10 65.21
N ALA A 874 -8.63 0.82 64.82
CA ALA A 874 -9.46 -0.36 65.18
C ALA A 874 -10.92 -0.39 64.65
N GLU A 875 -11.61 -1.51 64.38
CA GLU A 875 -11.36 -2.97 64.22
C GLU A 875 -12.67 -3.59 63.63
N LEU A 876 -12.84 -4.82 63.10
CA LEU A 876 -12.05 -6.06 62.94
C LEU A 876 -12.65 -6.92 61.77
N LEU A 877 -11.85 -7.55 60.86
CA LEU A 877 -12.22 -8.66 59.93
C LEU A 877 -13.32 -8.39 58.83
N LEU A 878 -13.35 -9.02 57.63
CA LEU A 878 -12.74 -10.23 57.04
C LEU A 878 -12.71 -10.11 55.48
N GLN A 879 -11.79 -10.82 54.80
CA GLN A 879 -11.79 -11.14 53.35
C GLN A 879 -11.71 -10.00 52.30
N ALA A 880 -10.49 -9.52 52.01
CA ALA A 880 -10.05 -9.17 50.65
C ALA A 880 -8.52 -9.03 50.60
N SER A 881 -7.82 -9.92 49.90
CA SER A 881 -6.41 -9.75 49.54
C SER A 881 -6.14 -10.37 48.17
N HIS A 882 -5.65 -9.56 47.24
CA HIS A 882 -4.92 -9.86 45.97
C HIS A 882 -5.02 -8.70 44.94
N PHE A 883 -5.10 -7.42 45.36
CA PHE A 883 -5.14 -6.28 44.41
C PHE A 883 -4.18 -5.11 44.73
N ASP A 884 -3.59 -5.01 45.93
CA ASP A 884 -2.79 -3.85 46.34
C ASP A 884 -1.35 -3.79 45.78
N GLU A 885 -0.82 -4.86 45.19
CA GLU A 885 0.53 -4.79 44.58
C GLU A 885 0.57 -3.90 43.33
N LEU A 886 -0.53 -3.73 42.59
CA LEU A 886 -0.57 -3.01 41.32
C LEU A 886 -0.63 -1.47 41.46
N GLU A 887 -1.31 -0.93 42.47
CA GLU A 887 -1.30 0.53 42.75
C GLU A 887 0.04 1.02 43.33
N SER A 888 0.76 0.15 44.06
CA SER A 888 2.08 0.48 44.64
C SER A 888 3.18 0.68 43.58
N VAL A 889 2.97 0.18 42.36
CA VAL A 889 3.83 0.41 41.19
C VAL A 889 3.47 1.73 40.51
N ARG A 890 2.17 1.99 40.30
CA ARG A 890 1.67 3.22 39.64
C ARG A 890 2.05 4.49 40.39
N SER A 891 1.99 4.47 41.73
CA SER A 891 2.32 5.61 42.59
C SER A 891 3.82 5.93 42.67
N ARG A 892 4.71 4.97 42.38
CA ARG A 892 6.17 5.21 42.32
C ARG A 892 6.64 5.81 40.98
N LEU A 893 5.87 5.66 39.91
CA LEU A 893 6.22 6.13 38.57
C LEU A 893 5.89 7.62 38.32
N LEU A 894 5.24 8.31 39.26
CA LEU A 894 4.70 9.66 39.07
C LEU A 894 5.25 10.72 40.06
N ARG A 895 6.57 10.73 40.27
CA ARG A 895 7.28 11.91 40.77
C ARG A 895 8.50 12.21 39.91
N THR A 896 8.40 13.28 39.13
CA THR A 896 9.43 13.78 38.22
C THR A 896 10.42 14.70 38.91
N THR A 897 11.73 14.49 38.66
CA THR A 897 12.73 15.58 38.56
C THR A 897 14.00 15.10 37.86
N SER A 898 14.47 15.90 36.89
CA SER A 898 15.82 15.92 36.26
C SER A 898 16.37 14.66 35.57
N GLU A 899 16.57 14.82 34.25
CA GLU A 899 17.38 14.05 33.28
C GLU A 899 16.91 12.63 32.85
N PRO A 900 16.88 12.34 31.52
CA PRO A 900 16.41 11.07 31.00
C PRO A 900 17.50 10.00 31.11
N THR A 901 17.33 9.08 32.06
CA THR A 901 18.07 7.81 32.07
C THR A 901 17.43 6.87 31.05
N PRO A 902 18.18 6.15 30.19
CA PRO A 902 17.58 5.21 29.25
C PRO A 902 16.82 4.10 29.98
N GLU A 903 15.56 3.88 29.61
CA GLU A 903 14.75 2.78 30.14
C GLU A 903 15.45 1.46 29.82
N ARG A 904 15.89 0.75 30.87
CA ARG A 904 16.57 -0.54 30.73
C ARG A 904 15.53 -1.62 30.43
N THR A 905 15.23 -1.82 29.15
CA THR A 905 14.44 -2.95 28.67
C THR A 905 15.05 -4.26 29.16
N LEU A 906 14.27 -5.08 29.86
CA LEU A 906 14.73 -6.40 30.30
C LEU A 906 15.05 -7.26 29.08
N THR A 907 16.27 -7.78 29.01
CA THR A 907 16.66 -8.71 27.95
C THR A 907 15.89 -10.02 28.07
N LYS A 908 15.69 -10.76 26.96
CA LYS A 908 15.04 -12.09 26.96
C LYS A 908 15.60 -13.01 28.06
N THR A 909 16.91 -12.97 28.28
CA THR A 909 17.63 -13.74 29.30
C THR A 909 17.34 -13.28 30.74
N GLU A 910 17.18 -11.98 30.98
CA GLU A 910 16.76 -11.45 32.29
C GLU A 910 15.29 -11.76 32.57
N LEU A 911 14.44 -11.66 31.54
CA LEU A 911 13.02 -12.05 31.59
C LEU A 911 12.89 -13.55 31.93
N GLN A 912 13.57 -14.42 31.19
CA GLN A 912 13.60 -15.87 31.43
C GLN A 912 14.10 -16.20 32.84
N LYS A 913 15.12 -15.49 33.36
CA LYS A 913 15.59 -15.65 34.75
C LYS A 913 14.55 -15.21 35.78
N LEU A 914 13.79 -14.16 35.50
CA LEU A 914 12.70 -13.66 36.35
C LEU A 914 11.51 -14.64 36.41
N PHE A 915 11.13 -15.20 35.27
CA PHE A 915 10.07 -16.22 35.20
C PHE A 915 10.52 -17.54 35.86
N ALA A 916 11.73 -18.01 35.54
CA ALA A 916 12.30 -19.21 36.17
C ALA A 916 12.46 -19.06 37.70
N SER A 917 12.81 -17.87 38.22
CA SER A 917 12.88 -17.64 39.68
C SER A 917 11.52 -17.62 40.37
N ARG A 918 10.42 -17.49 39.60
CA ARG A 918 9.03 -17.62 40.04
C ARG A 918 8.42 -19.00 39.77
N GLY A 919 9.20 -19.94 39.21
CA GLY A 919 8.71 -21.27 38.84
C GLY A 919 7.75 -21.28 37.64
N LEU A 920 7.73 -20.19 36.87
CA LEU A 920 6.90 -20.04 35.68
C LEU A 920 7.75 -20.24 34.43
N ASP A 921 7.23 -20.96 33.44
CA ASP A 921 7.79 -20.98 32.10
C ASP A 921 7.24 -19.80 31.26
N VAL A 922 8.08 -19.22 30.41
CA VAL A 922 7.73 -18.03 29.62
C VAL A 922 6.79 -18.39 28.49
N GLU A 923 6.99 -19.55 27.85
CA GLU A 923 6.15 -20.01 26.74
C GLU A 923 4.78 -20.45 27.29
N SER A 924 4.75 -21.28 28.34
CA SER A 924 3.50 -21.64 29.03
C SER A 924 2.71 -20.44 29.59
N PHE A 925 3.38 -19.38 30.07
CA PHE A 925 2.69 -18.19 30.55
C PHE A 925 2.15 -17.32 29.39
N ALA A 926 2.88 -17.23 28.28
CA ALA A 926 2.39 -16.58 27.07
C ALA A 926 1.19 -17.32 26.48
N ASP A 927 1.24 -18.66 26.41
CA ASP A 927 0.12 -19.50 25.97
C ASP A 927 -1.09 -19.38 26.89
N GLN A 928 -0.89 -19.33 28.21
CA GLN A 928 -1.98 -19.08 29.17
C GLN A 928 -2.61 -17.70 28.94
N LEU A 929 -1.80 -16.64 28.84
CA LEU A 929 -2.28 -15.28 28.61
C LEU A 929 -3.02 -15.16 27.26
N MET A 930 -2.51 -15.79 26.20
CA MET A 930 -3.17 -15.84 24.90
C MET A 930 -4.50 -16.59 24.97
N ASN A 931 -4.58 -17.69 25.73
CA ASN A 931 -5.84 -18.40 25.97
C ASN A 931 -6.85 -17.58 26.80
N GLU A 932 -6.39 -16.78 27.76
CA GLU A 932 -7.22 -15.85 28.54
C GLU A 932 -7.70 -14.64 27.70
N LEU A 933 -6.92 -14.21 26.71
CA LEU A 933 -7.25 -13.10 25.79
C LEU A 933 -8.04 -13.52 24.54
N ARG A 934 -8.12 -14.81 24.23
CA ARG A 934 -8.93 -15.33 23.12
C ARG A 934 -10.42 -15.12 23.39
N PHE A 935 -11.18 -14.77 22.36
CA PHE A 935 -12.62 -14.67 22.49
C PHE A 935 -13.22 -16.04 22.89
N PRO A 936 -14.00 -16.13 23.98
CA PRO A 936 -14.65 -17.38 24.35
C PRO A 936 -15.61 -17.79 23.22
N VAL A 937 -15.36 -18.93 22.60
CA VAL A 937 -16.19 -19.46 21.52
C VAL A 937 -17.57 -19.77 22.08
N ARG A 938 -18.55 -18.91 21.78
CA ARG A 938 -19.93 -19.09 22.21
C ARG A 938 -20.72 -19.80 21.12
N GLU A 939 -21.02 -21.06 21.39
CA GLU A 939 -22.10 -21.77 20.71
C GLU A 939 -23.46 -21.24 21.18
N TYR A 940 -24.38 -21.10 20.25
CA TYR A 940 -25.81 -21.05 20.51
C TYR A 940 -26.45 -22.17 19.71
N ALA A 941 -27.09 -23.12 20.40
CA ALA A 941 -27.96 -24.12 19.82
C ALA A 941 -29.33 -23.96 20.48
N HIS A 942 -30.39 -23.89 19.68
CA HIS A 942 -31.75 -23.71 20.17
C HIS A 942 -32.28 -25.02 20.77
N HIS A 943 -32.90 -24.89 21.95
CA HIS A 943 -33.66 -25.93 22.61
C HIS A 943 -35.10 -25.46 22.73
N TYR A 944 -36.03 -26.33 22.36
CA TYR A 944 -37.45 -26.06 22.27
C TYR A 944 -38.04 -25.72 23.64
N GLN A 945 -38.70 -24.56 23.73
CA GLN A 945 -39.33 -24.10 24.96
C GLN A 945 -40.83 -24.42 24.97
N SER A 946 -41.20 -25.59 25.48
CA SER A 946 -42.61 -25.87 25.79
C SER A 946 -43.12 -24.93 26.87
N GLY A 947 -44.03 -24.01 26.52
CA GLY A 947 -44.62 -23.09 27.48
C GLY A 947 -45.45 -23.79 28.55
N ASP A 948 -45.25 -23.41 29.82
CA ASP A 948 -46.11 -23.82 30.95
C ASP A 948 -47.52 -23.20 30.90
N ASP A 949 -47.76 -22.28 29.97
CA ASP A 949 -48.99 -21.50 29.79
C ASP A 949 -49.38 -21.53 28.30
N GLU A 950 -50.66 -21.80 27.96
CA GLU A 950 -51.15 -22.10 26.59
C GLU A 950 -50.97 -20.96 25.56
N THR A 951 -50.36 -19.83 25.96
CA THR A 951 -50.21 -18.62 25.15
C THR A 951 -48.77 -18.27 24.76
N GLN A 952 -47.77 -18.95 25.33
CA GLN A 952 -46.35 -18.71 25.00
C GLN A 952 -45.90 -19.64 23.86
N THR A 953 -45.62 -19.07 22.69
CA THR A 953 -45.17 -19.80 21.49
C THR A 953 -43.69 -19.57 21.20
N ASP A 954 -42.94 -20.62 20.91
CA ASP A 954 -41.54 -20.54 20.54
C ASP A 954 -41.36 -19.95 19.13
N SER A 955 -40.66 -18.83 19.05
CA SER A 955 -40.46 -18.06 17.80
C SER A 955 -38.99 -17.69 17.60
N ALA A 956 -38.07 -18.58 18.00
CA ALA A 956 -36.65 -18.39 17.75
C ALA A 956 -36.33 -18.26 16.25
N GLU A 957 -35.66 -17.16 15.88
CA GLU A 957 -35.28 -16.88 14.49
C GLU A 957 -33.87 -17.38 14.16
N THR A 958 -32.94 -17.31 15.12
CA THR A 958 -31.63 -17.96 15.04
C THR A 958 -31.76 -19.28 15.79
N LEU A 959 -31.51 -20.41 15.13
CA LEU A 959 -31.57 -21.76 15.73
C LEU A 959 -30.20 -22.30 16.07
N PHE A 960 -29.19 -21.94 15.30
CA PHE A 960 -27.81 -22.36 15.54
C PHE A 960 -26.85 -21.23 15.17
N TRP A 961 -25.84 -21.04 15.98
CA TRP A 961 -24.70 -20.17 15.70
C TRP A 961 -23.45 -20.74 16.35
N HIS A 962 -22.45 -21.07 15.54
CA HIS A 962 -21.14 -21.49 16.03
C HIS A 962 -20.03 -20.83 15.20
N PRO A 963 -19.20 -19.95 15.79
CA PRO A 963 -18.24 -19.16 15.01
C PRO A 963 -16.97 -19.95 14.62
N LEU A 964 -16.61 -21.00 15.38
CA LEU A 964 -15.37 -21.77 15.20
C LEU A 964 -15.60 -23.27 15.42
N LEU A 965 -16.22 -23.96 14.45
CA LEU A 965 -16.23 -25.43 14.38
C LEU A 965 -14.92 -25.91 13.75
N ILE A 966 -14.51 -27.15 14.03
CA ILE A 966 -13.38 -27.82 13.39
C ILE A 966 -13.85 -29.20 12.94
N THR A 967 -13.65 -29.55 11.66
CA THR A 967 -13.96 -30.90 11.15
C THR A 967 -12.93 -31.93 11.59
N ASN A 968 -13.35 -33.19 11.62
CA ASN A 968 -12.46 -34.33 11.87
C ASN A 968 -11.48 -34.58 10.68
N SER A 969 -10.66 -35.63 10.78
CA SER A 969 -9.76 -36.07 9.70
C SER A 969 -10.45 -36.30 8.36
N ASP A 970 -11.73 -36.69 8.39
CA ASP A 970 -12.55 -37.05 7.24
C ASP A 970 -13.37 -35.85 6.73
N GLY A 971 -13.01 -34.63 7.13
CA GLY A 971 -13.69 -33.40 6.75
C GLY A 971 -15.14 -33.28 7.24
N ARG A 972 -15.59 -34.11 8.19
CA ARG A 972 -16.95 -34.10 8.73
C ARG A 972 -17.05 -33.39 10.08
N VAL A 973 -18.17 -32.69 10.27
CA VAL A 973 -18.66 -32.20 11.56
C VAL A 973 -20.18 -32.29 11.58
N THR A 974 -20.77 -32.50 12.75
CA THR A 974 -22.22 -32.60 12.94
C THR A 974 -22.67 -31.53 13.92
N ILE A 975 -23.79 -30.88 13.63
CA ILE A 975 -24.45 -29.89 14.48
C ILE A 975 -25.88 -30.36 14.79
N ASP A 976 -26.31 -30.14 16.03
CA ASP A 976 -27.62 -30.55 16.54
C ASP A 976 -28.34 -29.34 17.15
N PHE A 977 -29.63 -29.18 16.87
CA PHE A 977 -30.50 -28.14 17.46
C PHE A 977 -31.97 -28.56 17.31
N GLU A 978 -32.87 -27.95 18.06
CA GLU A 978 -34.32 -28.22 17.98
C GLU A 978 -35.05 -27.16 17.14
N LEU A 979 -36.21 -27.50 16.59
CA LEU A 979 -37.05 -26.58 15.83
C LEU A 979 -38.08 -25.86 16.72
N PRO A 980 -38.35 -24.55 16.51
CA PRO A 980 -39.36 -23.80 17.26
C PRO A 980 -40.79 -24.09 16.75
N ASP A 981 -41.82 -23.50 17.37
CA ASP A 981 -43.23 -23.60 16.92
C ASP A 981 -43.49 -23.02 15.51
N SER A 982 -42.54 -22.23 15.01
CA SER A 982 -42.64 -21.48 13.76
C SER A 982 -42.52 -22.38 12.52
N THR A 983 -43.57 -22.41 11.71
CA THR A 983 -43.56 -23.03 10.38
C THR A 983 -42.95 -22.06 9.36
N THR A 984 -41.66 -22.21 9.09
CA THR A 984 -40.88 -21.37 8.17
C THR A 984 -39.74 -22.19 7.54
N THR A 985 -39.06 -21.63 6.54
CA THR A 985 -37.80 -22.15 6.03
C THR A 985 -36.63 -21.49 6.75
N PHE A 986 -35.75 -22.28 7.36
CA PHE A 986 -34.47 -21.83 7.90
C PHE A 986 -33.38 -21.98 6.85
N ARG A 987 -32.48 -21.00 6.74
CA ARG A 987 -31.28 -21.07 5.91
C ARG A 987 -30.09 -21.46 6.77
N VAL A 988 -29.34 -22.45 6.30
CA VAL A 988 -28.07 -22.91 6.84
C VAL A 988 -26.98 -22.20 6.06
N ASP A 989 -26.18 -21.33 6.67
CA ASP A 989 -25.04 -20.66 6.04
C ASP A 989 -23.72 -21.15 6.67
N VAL A 990 -22.78 -21.60 5.84
CA VAL A 990 -21.50 -22.15 6.27
C VAL A 990 -20.34 -21.48 5.53
N ASN A 991 -19.31 -21.09 6.27
CA ASN A 991 -18.06 -20.53 5.73
C ASN A 991 -16.87 -21.31 6.31
N ALA A 992 -16.02 -21.88 5.46
CA ALA A 992 -14.91 -22.74 5.86
C ALA A 992 -13.56 -22.27 5.31
N HIS A 993 -12.50 -22.39 6.12
CA HIS A 993 -11.11 -22.16 5.70
C HIS A 993 -10.16 -23.23 6.23
N THR A 994 -9.05 -23.42 5.53
CA THR A 994 -7.97 -24.35 5.93
C THR A 994 -6.71 -23.59 6.33
N ILE A 995 -5.80 -24.27 7.03
CA ILE A 995 -4.49 -23.71 7.39
C ILE A 995 -3.59 -23.48 6.16
N ASP A 996 -3.83 -24.16 5.04
CA ASP A 996 -2.99 -24.06 3.82
C ASP A 996 -3.46 -23.00 2.81
N GLY A 997 -4.65 -22.39 3.03
CA GLY A 997 -5.16 -21.24 2.28
C GLY A 997 -6.42 -21.47 1.45
N ARG A 998 -7.05 -22.66 1.51
CA ARG A 998 -8.35 -22.90 0.84
C ARG A 998 -9.48 -22.22 1.60
N ILE A 999 -10.41 -21.63 0.84
CA ILE A 999 -11.65 -21.02 1.34
C ILE A 999 -12.88 -21.54 0.59
N GLY A 1000 -14.00 -21.69 1.30
CA GLY A 1000 -15.29 -22.11 0.73
C GLY A 1000 -16.48 -21.59 1.51
N SER A 1001 -17.59 -21.37 0.80
CA SER A 1001 -18.89 -21.01 1.38
C SER A 1001 -19.97 -21.91 0.80
N ALA A 1002 -20.97 -22.26 1.59
CA ALA A 1002 -22.18 -22.94 1.11
C ALA A 1002 -23.40 -22.47 1.90
N SER A 1003 -24.56 -22.57 1.24
CA SER A 1003 -25.86 -22.31 1.85
C SER A 1003 -26.82 -23.47 1.55
N GLY A 1004 -27.66 -23.82 2.51
CA GLY A 1004 -28.72 -24.84 2.39
C GLY A 1004 -30.02 -24.37 3.03
N GLU A 1005 -31.10 -25.12 2.86
CA GLU A 1005 -32.40 -24.82 3.46
C GLU A 1005 -32.98 -26.02 4.24
N VAL A 1006 -33.66 -25.72 5.33
CA VAL A 1006 -34.38 -26.65 6.22
C VAL A 1006 -35.81 -26.13 6.36
N VAL A 1007 -36.83 -26.98 6.15
CA VAL A 1007 -38.23 -26.53 6.22
C VAL A 1007 -38.92 -27.08 7.46
N SER A 1008 -39.48 -26.18 8.28
CA SER A 1008 -40.38 -26.53 9.39
C SER A 1008 -41.83 -26.51 8.91
N ARG A 1009 -42.52 -27.67 8.99
CA ARG A 1009 -43.93 -27.85 8.62
C ARG A 1009 -44.67 -28.62 9.71
N ARG A 1010 -45.92 -28.21 9.99
CA ARG A 1010 -46.83 -29.06 10.76
C ARG A 1010 -47.26 -30.25 9.91
N THR A 1011 -46.79 -31.45 10.24
CA THR A 1011 -47.31 -32.71 9.66
C THR A 1011 -48.76 -32.91 10.09
N ASP A 1012 -49.64 -33.18 9.13
CA ASP A 1012 -51.05 -33.51 9.38
C ASP A 1012 -51.14 -34.85 10.15
N PRO A 1013 -51.83 -34.94 11.30
CA PRO A 1013 -51.90 -36.17 12.10
C PRO A 1013 -52.46 -37.39 11.35
N ASP A 1014 -53.22 -37.20 10.28
CA ASP A 1014 -53.73 -38.29 9.42
C ASP A 1014 -52.67 -38.90 8.47
N GLN A 1015 -51.41 -38.43 8.50
CA GLN A 1015 -50.29 -38.94 7.67
C GLN A 1015 -49.17 -39.67 8.45
N ARG A 1016 -49.36 -39.98 9.75
CA ARG A 1016 -48.38 -40.73 10.57
C ARG A 1016 -48.73 -42.20 10.74
#